data_AF-A0A1F3WWF0-F1
#
_entry.id   AF-A0A1F3WWF0-F1
#
_cell.length_a   1.000
_cell.length_b   1.000
_cell.length_c   1.000
_cell.angle_alpha   90.00
_cell.angle_beta   90.00
_cell.angle_gamma   90.00
#
_symmetry.space_group_name_H-M   'P 1'
#
loop_
_entity.id
_entity.type
_entity.pdbx_description
1 polymer ?
#
loop_
_entity_poly.entity_id
_entity_poly.type
_entity_poly.pdbx_seq_one_letter_code
_entity_poly.pdbx_strand_id
1 'polypeptide(L)'
;MSDWWGRADGSYGSDTFNADGSSSGDVHNPDGSYSNYTDDGLGNEHTLTYDSGGNLLTDSWTHANSAPLAGIIGNQTAAQGAAFVYQLPAGSFTDPDDGDVLTYSATLADGGGLPAWLSIDAATGMLSGTAGMNDLGMLSISIIATDTGGLSASGYFNLTVANMINGTIYNDTINGTAGLDYIQAGIGNDVVNAGDGNDLIIGGAGSDVLAGGAGDDTFQISGTDTAYDRFQGDAGYDVIQGGDGDDVIRVNSFTGASTVEKIDGGLGNNIIAGTQYNDTIDLSGTELINIANIDGGVGNDVITGSAGNDIIIGGAGSDVLAGGAGDDTFLINGTDTAYDRFQGDAGYDVIQGGDGDDVIRVNSFTGASTVEKIDGGLGVNTVAGTQYNDTIDLSGTELANIANIDGGVGNDVITGSAGNDLIIGGSGSDVLAGGAGDDTFQISGTDTAYDRFQGDAGYDVIQGGDGDDVIRVNSYSGNYTVEKIDGGLGVNTVAGTQYNDTIDLSGTELVNIANIDGGVGNDVITGSAGNDIIVGGAGSDVLAGGAGDDTFQINGTDTAYDRFQGDAGYDVIQGGDGDDVIRVNSFTGASFVEKIDGGLGVNTVSGTQYNDTIDLSGTELINIANIDGGVGNDVITGSAGNDIIVGGAGSDVLAGGAGDDTFQINGTDTAYDRFQGDAGYDVIQGGEGDDVIRVNSFTGASTVEKIDGGLGVNTVSGTQYNDTIDLSGTELANIANIDGGVGNDVITGSAGDDLISGGDGSDSLKGSDGNDVLQGGLGNDTLSDTAGNNLFDGGAGADKLTGATGNELFIGGIGNDTITTGTGADIIAFNKGDGQDTVVASAGADNTLSLGGGIQYAGLAMSKSGNNLILNTGDTDQIILQNWYSGTTNHSIANLQLVLDAGAYNAGSTDPLLNQQVQDFDFALLAQNFDQALAANPTLTSWNLTDSLLSAHLAGSDTAALGGDLAYQYNLNGTLAGIGLASAQTVVGDATFGASAQQLHPLAELQTGTARLG
;
A
#
# COMPACT_ATOMS: atom_id res chain seq x y z
N MET A 1 -0.35 63.90 -95.85
CA MET A 1 -0.51 63.88 -97.32
C MET A 1 -0.21 65.27 -97.83
N SER A 2 0.55 65.40 -98.92
CA SER A 2 0.77 66.67 -99.61
C SER A 2 0.07 66.67 -100.96
N ASP A 3 -0.78 67.68 -101.19
CA ASP A 3 -1.54 67.89 -102.42
C ASP A 3 -1.08 69.19 -103.09
N TRP A 4 -0.89 69.16 -104.40
CA TRP A 4 -0.47 70.31 -105.20
C TRP A 4 -1.56 70.61 -106.21
N TRP A 5 -2.12 71.82 -106.15
CA TRP A 5 -3.26 72.20 -106.96
C TRP A 5 -3.01 73.49 -107.75
N GLY A 6 -3.62 73.56 -108.93
CA GLY A 6 -3.63 74.74 -109.78
C GLY A 6 -5.05 75.05 -110.21
N ARG A 7 -5.45 76.32 -110.13
CA ARG A 7 -6.76 76.82 -110.56
C ARG A 7 -6.67 77.39 -111.97
N ALA A 8 -7.79 77.39 -112.69
CA ALA A 8 -7.84 77.85 -114.08
C ALA A 8 -7.53 79.35 -114.27
N ASP A 9 -7.54 80.13 -113.19
CA ASP A 9 -7.15 81.55 -113.17
C ASP A 9 -5.62 81.77 -113.13
N GLY A 10 -4.84 80.69 -113.01
CA GLY A 10 -3.38 80.72 -112.96
C GLY A 10 -2.80 80.73 -111.54
N SER A 11 -3.62 80.75 -110.49
CA SER A 11 -3.17 80.56 -109.10
C SER A 11 -2.83 79.09 -108.84
N TYR A 12 -1.83 78.84 -108.00
CA TYR A 12 -1.42 77.49 -107.60
C TYR A 12 -0.96 77.46 -106.16
N GLY A 13 -1.03 76.30 -105.53
CA GLY A 13 -0.66 76.16 -104.13
C GLY A 13 -0.35 74.72 -103.75
N SER A 14 0.12 74.55 -102.51
CA SER A 14 0.33 73.25 -101.91
C SER A 14 -0.23 73.21 -100.51
N ASP A 15 -0.89 72.09 -100.17
CA ASP A 15 -1.38 71.84 -98.82
C ASP A 15 -0.75 70.54 -98.30
N THR A 16 -0.29 70.55 -97.06
CA THR A 16 0.29 69.41 -96.35
C THR A 16 -0.50 69.14 -95.07
N PHE A 17 -1.15 67.99 -95.01
CA PHE A 17 -1.91 67.51 -93.84
C PHE A 17 -1.13 66.43 -93.11
N ASN A 18 -0.92 66.60 -91.81
CA ASN A 18 -0.22 65.64 -90.94
C ASN A 18 -1.23 64.72 -90.24
N ALA A 19 -0.75 63.59 -89.71
CA ALA A 19 -1.59 62.58 -89.08
C ALA A 19 -2.10 62.99 -87.68
N ASP A 20 -1.50 64.01 -87.06
CA ASP A 20 -1.90 64.59 -85.77
C ASP A 20 -3.02 65.62 -85.88
N GLY A 21 -3.57 65.83 -87.09
CA GLY A 21 -4.61 66.82 -87.36
C GLY A 21 -4.06 68.18 -87.80
N SER A 22 -2.76 68.45 -87.65
CA SER A 22 -2.14 69.70 -88.09
C SER A 22 -2.09 69.81 -89.62
N SER A 23 -2.21 71.04 -90.14
CA SER A 23 -2.12 71.31 -91.58
C SER A 23 -1.33 72.57 -91.89
N SER A 24 -0.66 72.61 -93.04
CA SER A 24 0.04 73.81 -93.49
C SER A 24 0.05 73.88 -94.99
N GLY A 25 -0.01 75.08 -95.55
CA GLY A 25 -0.05 75.23 -96.99
C GLY A 25 0.28 76.64 -97.45
N ASP A 26 0.49 76.75 -98.75
CA ASP A 26 0.79 78.00 -99.43
C ASP A 26 -0.03 78.19 -100.70
N VAL A 27 -0.46 79.43 -100.97
CA VAL A 27 -1.24 79.80 -102.15
C VAL A 27 -0.57 80.96 -102.84
N HIS A 28 -0.26 80.80 -104.14
CA HIS A 28 0.36 81.80 -105.00
C HIS A 28 -0.61 82.26 -106.08
N ASN A 29 -0.77 83.58 -106.21
CA ASN A 29 -1.67 84.22 -107.17
C ASN A 29 -0.94 84.67 -108.45
N PRO A 30 -1.65 84.84 -109.59
CA PRO A 30 -1.04 85.23 -110.86
C PRO A 30 -0.38 86.61 -110.87
N ASP A 31 -0.78 87.49 -109.94
CA ASP A 31 -0.19 88.82 -109.74
C ASP A 31 1.11 88.79 -108.93
N GLY A 32 1.51 87.61 -108.45
CA GLY A 32 2.74 87.34 -107.71
C GLY A 32 2.58 87.38 -106.19
N SER A 33 1.40 87.73 -105.65
CA SER A 33 1.17 87.67 -104.19
C SER A 33 1.06 86.22 -103.71
N TYR A 34 1.41 85.95 -102.45
CA TYR A 34 1.23 84.60 -101.89
C TYR A 34 0.87 84.61 -100.40
N SER A 35 0.29 83.53 -99.89
CA SER A 35 -0.10 83.39 -98.49
C SER A 35 0.34 82.02 -97.97
N ASN A 36 0.82 81.96 -96.74
CA ASN A 36 1.16 80.73 -96.05
C ASN A 36 0.28 80.61 -94.80
N TYR A 37 -0.18 79.40 -94.50
CA TYR A 37 -0.91 79.12 -93.27
C TYR A 37 -0.35 77.88 -92.57
N THR A 38 -0.47 77.86 -91.25
CA THR A 38 -0.16 76.72 -90.37
C THR A 38 -1.25 76.59 -89.32
N ASP A 39 -1.82 75.40 -89.19
CA ASP A 39 -2.79 74.96 -88.19
C ASP A 39 -2.16 73.83 -87.37
N ASP A 40 -2.19 73.94 -86.06
CA ASP A 40 -1.58 72.96 -85.13
C ASP A 40 -2.45 71.71 -84.88
N GLY A 41 -3.66 71.65 -85.46
CA GLY A 41 -4.57 70.52 -85.30
C GLY A 41 -5.39 70.54 -84.00
N LEU A 42 -5.23 71.58 -83.18
CA LEU A 42 -6.04 71.86 -81.98
C LEU A 42 -6.98 73.06 -82.19
N GLY A 43 -7.10 73.54 -83.42
CA GLY A 43 -7.95 74.67 -83.80
C GLY A 43 -7.23 76.03 -83.74
N ASN A 44 -5.91 76.06 -83.57
CA ASN A 44 -5.12 77.29 -83.62
C ASN A 44 -4.49 77.48 -85.01
N GLU A 45 -5.03 78.43 -85.78
CA GLU A 45 -4.56 78.74 -87.13
C GLU A 45 -3.77 80.05 -87.16
N HIS A 46 -2.59 80.01 -87.79
CA HIS A 46 -1.73 81.15 -88.07
C HIS A 46 -1.64 81.35 -89.59
N THR A 47 -2.07 82.51 -90.09
CA THR A 47 -2.00 82.85 -91.53
C THR A 47 -1.18 84.11 -91.77
N LEU A 48 -0.25 84.02 -92.72
CA LEU A 48 0.64 85.09 -93.17
C LEU A 48 0.42 85.37 -94.67
N THR A 49 0.13 86.61 -95.05
CA THR A 49 -0.09 86.99 -96.47
C THR A 49 0.95 87.99 -96.94
N TYR A 50 1.50 87.81 -98.14
CA TYR A 50 2.59 88.60 -98.72
C TYR A 50 2.23 89.17 -100.11
N ASP A 51 2.76 90.35 -100.45
CA ASP A 51 2.64 90.95 -101.80
C ASP A 51 3.61 90.34 -102.83
N SER A 52 3.53 90.77 -104.10
CA SER A 52 4.39 90.29 -105.19
C SER A 52 5.87 90.67 -105.07
N GLY A 53 6.21 91.55 -104.12
CA GLY A 53 7.58 91.91 -103.75
C GLY A 53 8.10 91.16 -102.53
N GLY A 54 7.28 90.29 -101.91
CA GLY A 54 7.61 89.53 -100.70
C GLY A 54 7.42 90.29 -99.39
N ASN A 55 6.74 91.44 -99.37
CA ASN A 55 6.42 92.15 -98.12
C ASN A 55 5.18 91.57 -97.47
N LEU A 56 5.25 91.34 -96.15
CA LEU A 56 4.13 90.84 -95.35
C LEU A 56 3.02 91.91 -95.25
N LEU A 57 1.80 91.52 -95.61
CA LEU A 57 0.60 92.34 -95.59
C LEU A 57 -0.19 92.14 -94.29
N THR A 58 -0.37 90.90 -93.86
CA THR A 58 -1.17 90.54 -92.68
C THR A 58 -0.61 89.31 -91.96
N ASP A 59 -0.74 89.31 -90.64
CA ASP A 59 -0.36 88.25 -89.68
C ASP A 59 -1.52 88.08 -88.68
N SER A 60 -2.14 86.90 -88.60
CA SER A 60 -3.37 86.65 -87.84
C SER A 60 -3.36 85.30 -87.10
N TRP A 61 -3.79 85.29 -85.83
CA TRP A 61 -3.87 84.13 -84.92
C TRP A 61 -5.26 83.96 -84.29
N THR A 62 -5.70 82.72 -84.02
CA THR A 62 -6.93 82.39 -83.25
C THR A 62 -6.69 81.24 -82.26
N HIS A 63 -7.26 81.28 -81.04
CA HIS A 63 -7.21 80.19 -80.04
C HIS A 63 -8.60 79.77 -79.51
N ALA A 64 -8.78 78.51 -79.08
CA ALA A 64 -10.01 77.95 -78.48
C ALA A 64 -9.83 77.62 -76.97
N ASN A 65 -10.84 77.93 -76.15
CA ASN A 65 -10.85 77.82 -74.67
C ASN A 65 -11.12 76.38 -74.14
N SER A 66 -10.51 75.99 -73.02
CA SER A 66 -10.58 74.65 -72.37
C SER A 66 -11.21 74.69 -70.98
N ALA A 67 -12.03 73.69 -70.62
CA ALA A 67 -12.71 73.65 -69.32
C ALA A 67 -11.78 73.33 -68.12
N PRO A 68 -12.11 73.76 -66.89
CA PRO A 68 -11.39 73.40 -65.67
C PRO A 68 -11.41 71.88 -65.38
N LEU A 69 -10.49 71.40 -64.54
CA LEU A 69 -10.43 70.03 -64.02
C LEU A 69 -10.71 70.01 -62.52
N ALA A 70 -11.53 69.04 -62.05
CA ALA A 70 -11.89 68.89 -60.64
C ALA A 70 -11.03 67.82 -59.92
N GLY A 71 -10.58 68.14 -58.70
CA GLY A 71 -9.89 67.24 -57.76
C GLY A 71 -10.79 66.68 -56.66
N ILE A 72 -10.21 65.99 -55.67
CA ILE A 72 -10.92 65.41 -54.52
C ILE A 72 -11.12 66.48 -53.43
N ILE A 73 -12.34 66.57 -52.89
CA ILE A 73 -12.70 67.45 -51.78
C ILE A 73 -13.12 66.56 -50.59
N GLY A 74 -12.61 66.84 -49.39
CA GLY A 74 -12.92 66.06 -48.19
C GLY A 74 -14.26 66.45 -47.55
N ASN A 75 -14.96 65.48 -46.96
CA ASN A 75 -16.20 65.72 -46.21
C ASN A 75 -15.97 66.66 -45.01
N GLN A 76 -17.01 67.38 -44.58
CA GLN A 76 -16.94 68.39 -43.53
C GLN A 76 -18.11 68.26 -42.55
N THR A 77 -17.96 68.83 -41.36
CA THR A 77 -19.03 68.92 -40.35
C THR A 77 -19.23 70.38 -39.94
N ALA A 78 -20.49 70.81 -39.81
CA ALA A 78 -20.90 72.10 -39.28
C ALA A 78 -21.70 71.91 -37.99
N ALA A 79 -21.47 72.75 -37.00
CA ALA A 79 -22.26 72.77 -35.77
C ALA A 79 -23.46 73.71 -35.90
N GLN A 80 -24.62 73.27 -35.43
CA GLN A 80 -25.84 74.08 -35.38
C GLN A 80 -25.59 75.39 -34.62
N GLY A 81 -25.94 76.52 -35.23
CA GLY A 81 -25.83 77.85 -34.64
C GLY A 81 -24.42 78.46 -34.63
N ALA A 82 -23.40 77.69 -35.03
CA ALA A 82 -22.03 78.17 -35.17
C ALA A 82 -21.74 78.64 -36.62
N ALA A 83 -20.81 79.59 -36.76
CA ALA A 83 -20.34 80.01 -38.07
C ALA A 83 -19.48 78.90 -38.69
N PHE A 84 -19.99 78.25 -39.74
CA PHE A 84 -19.24 77.36 -40.60
C PHE A 84 -18.44 78.17 -41.61
N VAL A 85 -17.15 77.89 -41.72
CA VAL A 85 -16.26 78.49 -42.74
C VAL A 85 -15.34 77.38 -43.25
N TYR A 86 -15.42 77.10 -44.55
CA TYR A 86 -14.59 76.11 -45.21
C TYR A 86 -14.00 76.69 -46.50
N GLN A 87 -12.67 76.86 -46.50
CA GLN A 87 -11.93 77.25 -47.69
C GLN A 87 -11.60 76.00 -48.49
N LEU A 88 -12.02 75.96 -49.76
CA LEU A 88 -11.63 74.89 -50.66
C LEU A 88 -10.09 74.81 -50.72
N PRO A 89 -9.50 73.61 -50.52
CA PRO A 89 -8.07 73.42 -50.60
C PRO A 89 -7.50 73.88 -51.96
N ALA A 90 -6.30 74.45 -51.95
CA ALA A 90 -5.60 74.81 -53.18
C ALA A 90 -5.38 73.56 -54.06
N GLY A 91 -5.77 73.63 -55.33
CA GLY A 91 -5.74 72.49 -56.26
C GLY A 91 -7.02 71.66 -56.32
N SER A 92 -8.07 72.03 -55.57
CA SER A 92 -9.40 71.39 -55.70
C SER A 92 -9.98 71.55 -57.11
N PHE A 93 -9.64 72.64 -57.80
CA PHE A 93 -9.89 72.84 -59.23
C PHE A 93 -8.66 73.49 -59.87
N THR A 94 -8.33 73.08 -61.10
CA THR A 94 -7.18 73.59 -61.87
C THR A 94 -7.58 73.79 -63.31
N ASP A 95 -7.20 74.93 -63.92
CA ASP A 95 -7.49 75.21 -65.34
C ASP A 95 -6.27 74.92 -66.24
N PRO A 96 -6.43 74.23 -67.38
CA PRO A 96 -5.38 74.08 -68.38
C PRO A 96 -4.94 75.37 -69.08
N ASP A 97 -5.80 76.41 -69.14
CA ASP A 97 -5.50 77.68 -69.80
C ASP A 97 -4.77 78.64 -68.84
N ASP A 98 -3.51 78.96 -69.16
CA ASP A 98 -2.60 79.69 -68.26
C ASP A 98 -3.05 81.16 -68.06
N GLY A 99 -3.35 81.52 -66.81
CA GLY A 99 -3.78 82.86 -66.40
C GLY A 99 -5.28 83.03 -66.17
N ASP A 100 -6.08 81.97 -66.32
CA ASP A 100 -7.52 82.00 -66.08
C ASP A 100 -7.88 82.12 -64.59
N VAL A 101 -8.92 82.92 -64.31
CA VAL A 101 -9.46 83.11 -62.96
C VAL A 101 -10.76 82.34 -62.84
N LEU A 102 -10.73 81.25 -62.07
CA LEU A 102 -11.90 80.42 -61.83
C LEU A 102 -12.94 81.15 -60.98
N THR A 103 -14.20 81.03 -61.40
CA THR A 103 -15.36 81.44 -60.60
C THR A 103 -16.11 80.22 -60.09
N TYR A 104 -16.47 80.25 -58.81
CA TYR A 104 -17.09 79.10 -58.12
C TYR A 104 -18.59 79.33 -57.91
N SER A 105 -19.36 78.27 -58.09
CA SER A 105 -20.75 78.19 -57.65
C SER A 105 -20.98 76.84 -56.97
N ALA A 106 -22.06 76.73 -56.22
CA ALA A 106 -22.37 75.52 -55.48
C ALA A 106 -23.86 75.22 -55.54
N THR A 107 -24.16 73.93 -55.65
CA THR A 107 -25.50 73.35 -55.63
C THR A 107 -25.47 72.12 -54.74
N LEU A 108 -26.63 71.59 -54.39
CA LEU A 108 -26.71 70.23 -53.87
C LEU A 108 -26.42 69.23 -55.00
N ALA A 109 -25.96 68.04 -54.66
CA ALA A 109 -25.58 67.02 -55.62
C ALA A 109 -26.73 66.57 -56.54
N ASP A 110 -27.98 66.76 -56.13
CA ASP A 110 -29.19 66.53 -56.93
C ASP A 110 -29.54 67.69 -57.90
N GLY A 111 -28.71 68.73 -57.93
CA GLY A 111 -28.92 69.96 -58.70
C GLY A 111 -29.80 71.01 -58.01
N GLY A 112 -30.25 70.76 -56.77
CA GLY A 112 -30.96 71.72 -55.94
C GLY A 112 -30.10 72.93 -55.55
N GLY A 113 -30.72 74.07 -55.26
CA GLY A 113 -30.00 75.22 -54.71
C GLY A 113 -29.47 74.93 -53.30
N LEU A 114 -28.34 75.54 -52.91
CA LEU A 114 -27.87 75.43 -51.54
C LEU A 114 -28.92 75.95 -50.54
N PRO A 115 -28.97 75.38 -49.32
CA PRO A 115 -29.78 75.92 -48.23
C PRO A 115 -29.47 77.40 -47.97
N ALA A 116 -30.47 78.16 -47.55
CA ALA A 116 -30.34 79.63 -47.40
C ALA A 116 -29.25 80.05 -46.41
N TRP A 117 -28.86 79.17 -45.48
CA TRP A 117 -27.81 79.43 -44.50
C TRP A 117 -26.40 79.22 -45.04
N LEU A 118 -26.22 78.49 -46.15
CA LEU A 118 -24.93 78.12 -46.71
C LEU A 118 -24.71 78.80 -48.06
N SER A 119 -23.58 79.47 -48.20
CA SER A 119 -23.21 80.19 -49.42
C SER A 119 -21.76 79.92 -49.80
N ILE A 120 -21.44 80.05 -51.09
CA ILE A 120 -20.07 80.03 -51.59
C ILE A 120 -19.70 81.42 -52.12
N ASP A 121 -18.52 81.90 -51.75
CA ASP A 121 -17.93 83.07 -52.36
C ASP A 121 -17.35 82.70 -53.74
N ALA A 122 -17.89 83.31 -54.81
CA ALA A 122 -17.57 82.92 -56.17
C ALA A 122 -16.14 83.24 -56.60
N ALA A 123 -15.42 84.12 -55.90
CA ALA A 123 -14.04 84.48 -56.24
C ALA A 123 -13.01 83.61 -55.50
N THR A 124 -13.34 83.19 -54.28
CA THR A 124 -12.40 82.49 -53.39
C THR A 124 -12.72 81.00 -53.22
N GLY A 125 -13.93 80.57 -53.55
CA GLY A 125 -14.39 79.21 -53.30
C GLY A 125 -14.65 78.91 -51.82
N MET A 126 -14.70 79.94 -50.97
CA MET A 126 -14.97 79.78 -49.54
C MET A 126 -16.45 79.51 -49.33
N LEU A 127 -16.79 78.35 -48.76
CA LEU A 127 -18.12 78.09 -48.24
C LEU A 127 -18.23 78.70 -46.84
N SER A 128 -19.32 79.41 -46.59
CA SER A 128 -19.61 79.94 -45.27
C SER A 128 -21.11 80.00 -44.98
N GLY A 129 -21.46 79.85 -43.71
CA GLY A 129 -22.84 79.81 -43.27
C GLY A 129 -23.04 79.66 -41.78
N THR A 130 -24.28 79.71 -41.32
CA THR A 130 -24.65 79.39 -39.93
C THR A 130 -25.93 78.56 -39.95
N ALA A 131 -25.80 77.25 -39.81
CA ALA A 131 -26.91 76.32 -39.88
C ALA A 131 -27.88 76.51 -38.70
N GLY A 132 -29.19 76.45 -38.95
CA GLY A 132 -30.21 76.47 -37.91
C GLY A 132 -30.70 75.06 -37.53
N MET A 133 -31.63 74.99 -36.58
CA MET A 133 -32.21 73.72 -36.09
C MET A 133 -32.92 72.88 -37.17
N ASN A 134 -33.35 73.48 -38.29
CA ASN A 134 -34.00 72.75 -39.39
C ASN A 134 -33.01 72.25 -40.44
N ASP A 135 -31.73 72.56 -40.27
CA ASP A 135 -30.68 72.28 -41.23
C ASP A 135 -29.82 71.07 -40.80
N LEU A 136 -30.20 70.40 -39.71
CA LEU A 136 -29.55 69.20 -39.20
C LEU A 136 -29.60 68.05 -40.22
N GLY A 137 -28.52 67.27 -40.28
CA GLY A 137 -28.36 66.16 -41.21
C GLY A 137 -27.33 66.42 -42.32
N MET A 138 -27.24 65.50 -43.28
CA MET A 138 -26.21 65.51 -44.31
C MET A 138 -26.65 66.27 -45.56
N LEU A 139 -25.78 67.16 -46.05
CA LEU A 139 -25.90 67.84 -47.33
C LEU A 139 -24.80 67.37 -48.27
N SER A 140 -25.15 66.69 -49.36
CA SER A 140 -24.20 66.41 -50.44
C SER A 140 -24.07 67.65 -51.33
N ILE A 141 -22.90 68.28 -51.32
CA ILE A 141 -22.63 69.55 -52.02
C ILE A 141 -21.85 69.28 -53.30
N SER A 142 -22.30 69.87 -54.40
CA SER A 142 -21.64 69.94 -55.70
C SER A 142 -21.09 71.35 -55.93
N ILE A 143 -19.77 71.47 -55.96
CA ILE A 143 -19.06 72.70 -56.30
C ILE A 143 -18.78 72.70 -57.79
N ILE A 144 -19.10 73.79 -58.48
CA ILE A 144 -18.87 73.99 -59.91
C ILE A 144 -17.88 75.14 -60.08
N ALA A 145 -16.72 74.86 -60.65
CA ALA A 145 -15.76 75.88 -61.07
C ALA A 145 -15.94 76.18 -62.56
N THR A 146 -15.97 77.45 -62.95
CA THR A 146 -16.12 77.92 -64.34
C THR A 146 -14.96 78.83 -64.72
N ASP A 147 -14.37 78.59 -65.88
CA ASP A 147 -13.29 79.39 -66.46
C ASP A 147 -13.79 80.73 -67.04
N THR A 148 -12.88 81.54 -67.59
CA THR A 148 -13.26 82.85 -68.16
C THR A 148 -13.96 82.73 -69.52
N GLY A 149 -13.80 81.61 -70.22
CA GLY A 149 -14.49 81.28 -71.47
C GLY A 149 -15.89 80.67 -71.31
N GLY A 150 -16.31 80.39 -70.07
CA GLY A 150 -17.64 79.89 -69.71
C GLY A 150 -17.78 78.36 -69.66
N LEU A 151 -16.68 77.58 -69.72
CA LEU A 151 -16.73 76.13 -69.52
C LEU A 151 -16.50 75.78 -68.04
N SER A 152 -17.03 74.66 -67.57
CA SER A 152 -17.07 74.35 -66.13
C SER A 152 -16.83 72.88 -65.79
N ALA A 153 -16.32 72.61 -64.59
CA ALA A 153 -16.21 71.28 -63.99
C ALA A 153 -16.75 71.24 -62.56
N SER A 154 -17.14 70.05 -62.09
CA SER A 154 -17.78 69.86 -60.77
C SER A 154 -17.05 68.86 -59.87
N GLY A 155 -16.98 69.16 -58.57
CA GLY A 155 -16.46 68.29 -57.51
C GLY A 155 -17.45 68.19 -56.34
N TYR A 156 -17.42 67.09 -55.58
CA TYR A 156 -18.44 66.77 -54.58
C TYR A 156 -17.83 66.48 -53.20
N PHE A 157 -18.54 66.85 -52.13
CA PHE A 157 -18.28 66.41 -50.76
C PHE A 157 -19.57 66.44 -49.92
N ASN A 158 -19.60 65.72 -48.81
CA ASN A 158 -20.69 65.77 -47.84
C ASN A 158 -20.38 66.78 -46.73
N LEU A 159 -21.36 67.64 -46.41
CA LEU A 159 -21.36 68.51 -45.24
C LEU A 159 -22.44 68.03 -44.27
N THR A 160 -22.06 67.52 -43.11
CA THR A 160 -23.00 67.10 -42.08
C THR A 160 -23.23 68.23 -41.09
N VAL A 161 -24.48 68.58 -40.80
CA VAL A 161 -24.81 69.52 -39.75
C VAL A 161 -25.22 68.76 -38.49
N ALA A 162 -24.42 68.90 -37.44
CA ALA A 162 -24.61 68.28 -36.13
C ALA A 162 -25.30 69.24 -35.16
N ASN A 163 -26.13 68.72 -34.27
CA ASN A 163 -26.58 69.49 -33.11
C ASN A 163 -25.45 69.50 -32.06
N MET A 164 -25.11 70.66 -31.51
CA MET A 164 -24.02 70.81 -30.55
C MET A 164 -24.60 71.07 -29.16
N ILE A 165 -24.30 70.19 -28.21
CA ILE A 165 -24.79 70.27 -26.84
C ILE A 165 -23.59 70.35 -25.90
N ASN A 166 -23.41 71.49 -25.24
CA ASN A 166 -22.36 71.69 -24.25
C ASN A 166 -22.99 71.73 -22.85
N GLY A 167 -22.48 70.93 -21.93
CA GLY A 167 -22.77 71.05 -20.51
C GLY A 167 -21.95 72.16 -19.85
N THR A 168 -21.86 72.09 -18.54
CA THR A 168 -21.32 73.12 -17.67
C THR A 168 -20.10 72.61 -16.90
N ILE A 169 -19.78 73.25 -15.78
CA ILE A 169 -18.71 72.82 -14.86
C ILE A 169 -19.29 72.09 -13.62
N TYR A 170 -20.55 71.72 -13.70
CA TYR A 170 -21.31 71.05 -12.65
C TYR A 170 -21.96 69.80 -13.25
N ASN A 171 -22.41 68.89 -12.40
CA ASN A 171 -23.17 67.72 -12.80
C ASN A 171 -24.41 68.09 -13.65
N ASP A 172 -24.38 67.71 -14.91
CA ASP A 172 -25.42 67.95 -15.89
C ASP A 172 -26.19 66.67 -16.21
N THR A 173 -27.44 66.84 -16.65
CA THR A 173 -28.22 65.75 -17.27
C THR A 173 -28.58 66.18 -18.67
N ILE A 174 -27.90 65.59 -19.65
CA ILE A 174 -27.95 65.95 -21.04
C ILE A 174 -28.76 64.88 -21.78
N ASN A 175 -29.80 65.32 -22.49
CA ASN A 175 -30.55 64.46 -23.42
C ASN A 175 -30.40 65.05 -24.81
N GLY A 176 -29.83 64.27 -25.72
CA GLY A 176 -29.76 64.59 -27.14
C GLY A 176 -31.08 64.32 -27.85
N THR A 177 -31.01 64.20 -29.16
CA THR A 177 -32.15 64.16 -30.07
C THR A 177 -32.29 62.80 -30.74
N ALA A 178 -32.84 62.76 -31.94
CA ALA A 178 -32.99 61.52 -32.72
C ALA A 178 -32.16 61.58 -34.02
N GLY A 179 -31.18 62.47 -34.08
CA GLY A 179 -30.21 62.55 -35.16
C GLY A 179 -28.88 63.09 -34.64
N LEU A 180 -27.84 63.07 -35.49
CA LEU A 180 -26.45 63.28 -35.10
C LEU A 180 -26.21 64.47 -34.14
N ASP A 181 -25.81 64.14 -32.92
CA ASP A 181 -25.47 65.01 -31.81
C ASP A 181 -23.95 64.99 -31.54
N TYR A 182 -23.39 66.18 -31.30
CA TYR A 182 -22.03 66.37 -30.77
C TYR A 182 -22.17 66.90 -29.34
N ILE A 183 -21.89 66.05 -28.37
CA ILE A 183 -22.11 66.33 -26.94
C ILE A 183 -20.76 66.49 -26.23
N GLN A 184 -20.60 67.59 -25.50
CA GLN A 184 -19.47 67.81 -24.60
C GLN A 184 -20.00 68.16 -23.21
N ALA A 185 -20.00 67.21 -22.29
CA ALA A 185 -20.66 67.37 -20.99
C ALA A 185 -19.89 68.33 -20.05
N GLY A 186 -18.56 68.22 -20.02
CA GLY A 186 -17.69 69.24 -19.43
C GLY A 186 -16.99 68.78 -18.15
N ILE A 187 -17.18 69.49 -17.04
CA ILE A 187 -16.64 69.07 -15.74
C ILE A 187 -17.83 68.75 -14.84
N GLY A 188 -17.77 67.67 -14.08
CA GLY A 188 -18.86 67.24 -13.21
C GLY A 188 -19.05 65.73 -13.32
N ASN A 189 -19.98 65.19 -12.55
CA ASN A 189 -20.45 63.84 -12.79
C ASN A 189 -21.74 63.94 -13.61
N ASP A 190 -21.61 63.80 -14.92
CA ASP A 190 -22.64 64.08 -15.89
C ASP A 190 -23.42 62.81 -16.28
N VAL A 191 -24.66 62.99 -16.69
CA VAL A 191 -25.50 61.91 -17.25
C VAL A 191 -25.90 62.31 -18.65
N VAL A 192 -25.33 61.67 -19.66
CA VAL A 192 -25.60 61.89 -21.08
C VAL A 192 -26.43 60.73 -21.63
N ASN A 193 -27.48 61.07 -22.37
CA ASN A 193 -28.23 60.16 -23.22
C ASN A 193 -28.34 60.82 -24.59
N ALA A 194 -27.57 60.38 -25.58
CA ALA A 194 -27.47 61.07 -26.87
C ALA A 194 -28.70 60.84 -27.76
N GLY A 195 -29.31 59.65 -27.70
CA GLY A 195 -30.61 59.36 -28.30
C GLY A 195 -30.48 58.49 -29.55
N ASP A 196 -31.31 58.70 -30.57
CA ASP A 196 -31.08 58.00 -31.84
C ASP A 196 -30.10 58.85 -32.67
N GLY A 197 -29.19 58.26 -33.45
CA GLY A 197 -28.19 59.02 -34.18
C GLY A 197 -26.86 58.28 -34.28
N ASN A 198 -25.90 58.89 -34.98
CA ASN A 198 -24.50 58.44 -34.91
C ASN A 198 -23.75 59.57 -34.21
N ASP A 199 -23.75 59.52 -32.89
CA ASP A 199 -23.43 60.65 -32.02
C ASP A 199 -21.97 60.62 -31.58
N LEU A 200 -21.41 61.79 -31.27
CA LEU A 200 -20.07 61.92 -30.69
C LEU A 200 -20.19 62.52 -29.30
N ILE A 201 -19.76 61.78 -28.29
CA ILE A 201 -19.94 62.11 -26.88
C ILE A 201 -18.57 62.25 -26.22
N ILE A 202 -18.35 63.40 -25.57
CA ILE A 202 -17.20 63.67 -24.72
C ILE A 202 -17.75 63.96 -23.33
N GLY A 203 -17.54 63.05 -22.37
CA GLY A 203 -17.93 63.25 -20.96
C GLY A 203 -17.15 64.42 -20.36
N GLY A 204 -15.84 64.29 -20.33
CA GLY A 204 -14.94 65.35 -19.85
C GLY A 204 -14.28 64.91 -18.55
N ALA A 205 -14.35 65.72 -17.49
CA ALA A 205 -13.71 65.37 -16.22
C ALA A 205 -14.74 65.12 -15.12
N GLY A 206 -14.64 63.98 -14.44
CA GLY A 206 -15.57 63.53 -13.41
C GLY A 206 -16.23 62.21 -13.81
N SER A 207 -17.02 61.62 -12.90
CA SER A 207 -17.56 60.27 -13.14
C SER A 207 -18.86 60.34 -13.92
N ASP A 208 -18.78 60.11 -15.23
CA ASP A 208 -19.88 60.30 -16.15
C ASP A 208 -20.63 59.00 -16.45
N VAL A 209 -21.91 59.14 -16.79
CA VAL A 209 -22.74 58.07 -17.36
C VAL A 209 -23.08 58.49 -18.78
N LEU A 210 -22.53 57.79 -19.77
CA LEU A 210 -22.63 58.13 -21.18
C LEU A 210 -23.38 57.04 -21.93
N ALA A 211 -24.59 57.35 -22.38
CA ALA A 211 -25.39 56.49 -23.25
C ALA A 211 -25.47 57.07 -24.66
N GLY A 212 -25.12 56.25 -25.66
CA GLY A 212 -25.21 56.54 -27.09
C GLY A 212 -26.66 56.51 -27.54
N GLY A 213 -27.22 55.31 -27.60
CA GLY A 213 -28.62 55.06 -27.93
C GLY A 213 -28.72 54.25 -29.22
N ALA A 214 -29.51 54.67 -30.20
CA ALA A 214 -29.64 53.87 -31.43
C ALA A 214 -28.85 54.48 -32.60
N GLY A 215 -27.87 53.74 -33.12
CA GLY A 215 -27.02 54.10 -34.25
C GLY A 215 -25.54 53.94 -33.89
N ASP A 216 -24.63 54.31 -34.79
CA ASP A 216 -23.19 54.04 -34.57
C ASP A 216 -22.54 55.22 -33.84
N ASP A 217 -22.39 55.10 -32.52
CA ASP A 217 -21.95 56.18 -31.65
C ASP A 217 -20.45 56.12 -31.32
N THR A 218 -19.86 57.27 -30.97
CA THR A 218 -18.45 57.40 -30.58
C THR A 218 -18.32 58.12 -29.24
N PHE A 219 -17.73 57.45 -28.26
CA PHE A 219 -17.33 58.03 -26.97
C PHE A 219 -15.86 58.41 -27.02
N GLN A 220 -15.56 59.70 -27.02
CA GLN A 220 -14.18 60.18 -27.10
C GLN A 220 -13.63 60.49 -25.71
N ILE A 221 -12.51 59.85 -25.36
CA ILE A 221 -11.84 60.02 -24.07
C ILE A 221 -10.90 61.23 -24.12
N SER A 222 -10.89 62.02 -23.05
CA SER A 222 -9.92 63.10 -22.87
C SER A 222 -8.81 62.63 -21.93
N GLY A 223 -7.56 62.56 -22.41
CA GLY A 223 -6.39 62.05 -21.66
C GLY A 223 -5.99 62.84 -20.39
N THR A 224 -6.88 63.70 -19.86
CA THR A 224 -6.71 64.39 -18.57
C THR A 224 -7.68 63.93 -17.49
N ASP A 225 -8.66 63.08 -17.83
CA ASP A 225 -9.60 62.61 -16.83
C ASP A 225 -9.01 61.52 -15.93
N THR A 226 -9.35 61.59 -14.66
CA THR A 226 -8.89 60.69 -13.60
C THR A 226 -10.06 60.00 -12.89
N ALA A 227 -11.29 60.34 -13.27
CA ALA A 227 -12.50 59.73 -12.76
C ALA A 227 -12.89 58.49 -13.59
N TYR A 228 -13.92 57.78 -13.14
CA TYR A 228 -14.41 56.55 -13.75
C TYR A 228 -15.74 56.78 -14.44
N ASP A 229 -15.82 56.38 -15.70
CA ASP A 229 -16.98 56.56 -16.55
C ASP A 229 -17.72 55.24 -16.76
N ARG A 230 -19.01 55.37 -17.08
CA ARG A 230 -19.86 54.24 -17.47
C ARG A 230 -20.41 54.46 -18.87
N PHE A 231 -20.06 53.56 -19.77
CA PHE A 231 -20.45 53.59 -21.18
C PHE A 231 -21.57 52.61 -21.48
N GLN A 232 -22.50 53.03 -22.33
CA GLN A 232 -23.57 52.21 -22.87
C GLN A 232 -23.83 52.61 -24.34
N GLY A 233 -23.45 51.77 -25.30
CA GLY A 233 -23.66 52.02 -26.72
C GLY A 233 -25.13 51.93 -27.14
N ASP A 234 -25.88 51.03 -26.53
CA ASP A 234 -27.19 50.52 -26.93
C ASP A 234 -27.20 49.80 -28.30
N ALA A 235 -27.90 50.30 -29.33
CA ALA A 235 -28.14 49.54 -30.56
C ALA A 235 -27.42 50.18 -31.75
N GLY A 236 -26.27 49.61 -32.14
CA GLY A 236 -25.51 50.08 -33.28
C GLY A 236 -24.14 49.42 -33.34
N TYR A 237 -23.19 50.09 -33.98
CA TYR A 237 -21.77 49.79 -33.85
C TYR A 237 -21.07 50.94 -33.13
N ASP A 238 -20.78 50.73 -31.84
CA ASP A 238 -20.36 51.79 -30.93
C ASP A 238 -18.87 51.70 -30.60
N VAL A 239 -18.22 52.86 -30.47
CA VAL A 239 -16.77 52.95 -30.33
C VAL A 239 -16.37 53.84 -29.16
N ILE A 240 -15.51 53.35 -28.27
CA ILE A 240 -14.72 54.22 -27.39
C ILE A 240 -13.40 54.55 -28.09
N GLN A 241 -13.05 55.84 -28.17
CA GLN A 241 -11.89 56.32 -28.91
C GLN A 241 -10.97 57.20 -28.05
N GLY A 242 -9.71 56.77 -27.91
CA GLY A 242 -8.60 57.53 -27.33
C GLY A 242 -8.02 58.57 -28.28
N GLY A 243 -7.13 59.39 -27.75
CA GLY A 243 -6.49 60.51 -28.43
C GLY A 243 -5.05 60.22 -28.90
N ASP A 244 -4.27 61.30 -29.00
CA ASP A 244 -2.82 61.22 -29.17
C ASP A 244 -2.16 61.18 -27.77
N GLY A 245 -1.36 60.16 -27.49
CA GLY A 245 -0.65 59.99 -26.21
C GLY A 245 -1.10 58.73 -25.45
N ASP A 246 -0.59 58.57 -24.23
CA ASP A 246 -0.98 57.46 -23.35
C ASP A 246 -2.34 57.77 -22.71
N ASP A 247 -3.37 57.01 -23.07
CA ASP A 247 -4.72 57.15 -22.54
C ASP A 247 -5.06 56.07 -21.50
N VAL A 248 -5.84 56.43 -20.47
CA VAL A 248 -6.35 55.50 -19.47
C VAL A 248 -7.87 55.50 -19.53
N ILE A 249 -8.45 54.39 -19.98
CA ILE A 249 -9.90 54.20 -20.05
C ILE A 249 -10.36 53.63 -18.71
N ARG A 250 -10.92 54.49 -17.88
CA ARG A 250 -11.28 54.16 -16.49
C ARG A 250 -12.73 53.70 -16.40
N VAL A 251 -12.92 52.44 -16.00
CA VAL A 251 -14.25 51.83 -15.86
C VAL A 251 -14.37 51.12 -14.52
N ASN A 252 -15.54 51.16 -13.90
CA ASN A 252 -15.82 50.38 -12.68
C ASN A 252 -16.81 49.23 -12.91
N SER A 253 -17.55 49.29 -14.02
CA SER A 253 -18.46 48.24 -14.45
C SER A 253 -18.63 48.38 -15.95
N PHE A 254 -18.01 47.46 -16.69
CA PHE A 254 -18.15 47.29 -18.13
C PHE A 254 -18.63 45.86 -18.33
N THR A 255 -19.86 45.68 -18.79
CA THR A 255 -20.46 44.35 -18.90
C THR A 255 -20.99 44.15 -20.32
N GLY A 256 -21.31 42.93 -20.74
CA GLY A 256 -22.01 42.71 -22.03
C GLY A 256 -23.33 43.48 -22.24
N ALA A 257 -23.83 44.23 -21.24
CA ALA A 257 -24.92 45.19 -21.38
C ALA A 257 -24.48 46.60 -21.84
N SER A 258 -23.17 46.88 -21.89
CA SER A 258 -22.58 48.14 -22.34
C SER A 258 -22.53 48.26 -23.85
N THR A 259 -22.70 47.16 -24.60
CA THR A 259 -22.87 47.11 -26.07
C THR A 259 -21.92 48.04 -26.86
N VAL A 260 -20.67 48.17 -26.42
CA VAL A 260 -19.63 48.85 -27.18
C VAL A 260 -18.85 47.77 -27.91
N GLU A 261 -18.94 47.76 -29.23
CA GLU A 261 -18.31 46.75 -30.08
C GLU A 261 -16.81 46.99 -30.24
N LYS A 262 -16.31 48.21 -30.04
CA LYS A 262 -14.88 48.50 -30.21
C LYS A 262 -14.33 49.54 -29.23
N ILE A 263 -13.12 49.29 -28.74
CA ILE A 263 -12.30 50.26 -28.00
C ILE A 263 -10.99 50.47 -28.76
N ASP A 264 -10.72 51.70 -29.19
CA ASP A 264 -9.49 52.09 -29.88
C ASP A 264 -8.72 53.11 -29.04
N GLY A 265 -7.61 52.71 -28.44
CA GLY A 265 -6.81 53.59 -27.59
C GLY A 265 -6.10 54.72 -28.33
N GLY A 266 -6.00 54.68 -29.67
CA GLY A 266 -5.22 55.68 -30.41
C GLY A 266 -3.70 55.48 -30.28
N LEU A 267 -2.91 56.55 -30.44
CA LEU A 267 -1.44 56.46 -30.47
C LEU A 267 -0.84 56.58 -29.07
N GLY A 268 -0.23 55.53 -28.53
CA GLY A 268 0.44 55.61 -27.23
C GLY A 268 0.43 54.26 -26.53
N ASN A 269 0.72 54.26 -25.22
CA ASN A 269 0.56 53.11 -24.35
C ASN A 269 -0.75 53.25 -23.57
N ASN A 270 -1.83 52.71 -24.14
CA ASN A 270 -3.17 52.91 -23.61
C ASN A 270 -3.60 51.73 -22.74
N ILE A 271 -4.30 51.99 -21.64
CA ILE A 271 -4.69 50.94 -20.70
C ILE A 271 -6.18 51.05 -20.37
N ILE A 272 -6.84 49.92 -20.12
CA ILE A 272 -8.16 49.89 -19.48
C ILE A 272 -7.91 49.67 -17.98
N ALA A 273 -8.44 50.53 -17.12
CA ALA A 273 -8.14 50.51 -15.69
C ALA A 273 -9.40 50.50 -14.82
N GLY A 274 -9.43 49.55 -13.88
CA GLY A 274 -10.38 49.48 -12.77
C GLY A 274 -10.06 50.45 -11.63
N THR A 275 -10.81 50.29 -10.55
CA THR A 275 -10.88 51.15 -9.38
C THR A 275 -10.05 50.60 -8.21
N GLN A 276 -10.42 51.03 -6.99
CA GLN A 276 -9.88 50.51 -5.72
C GLN A 276 -10.88 49.59 -5.00
N TYR A 277 -11.95 49.22 -5.70
CA TYR A 277 -13.04 48.37 -5.24
C TYR A 277 -13.21 47.22 -6.24
N ASN A 278 -14.03 46.24 -5.89
CA ASN A 278 -14.34 45.14 -6.79
C ASN A 278 -15.01 45.63 -8.09
N ASP A 279 -14.35 45.41 -9.20
CA ASP A 279 -14.80 45.78 -10.54
C ASP A 279 -15.25 44.56 -11.35
N THR A 280 -16.03 44.83 -12.40
CA THR A 280 -16.43 43.81 -13.38
C THR A 280 -16.21 44.38 -14.76
N ILE A 281 -15.26 43.81 -15.49
CA ILE A 281 -14.80 44.25 -16.82
C ILE A 281 -14.93 43.06 -17.77
N ASP A 282 -16.02 43.00 -18.53
CA ASP A 282 -16.29 41.96 -19.52
C ASP A 282 -16.23 42.55 -20.93
N LEU A 283 -15.14 42.24 -21.63
CA LEU A 283 -14.78 42.70 -22.96
C LEU A 283 -15.00 41.61 -24.02
N SER A 284 -15.66 40.51 -23.68
CA SER A 284 -15.83 39.34 -24.56
C SER A 284 -16.56 39.66 -25.87
N GLY A 285 -17.35 40.74 -25.89
CA GLY A 285 -18.05 41.26 -27.08
C GLY A 285 -17.38 42.44 -27.76
N THR A 286 -16.20 42.86 -27.31
CA THR A 286 -15.57 44.14 -27.67
C THR A 286 -14.21 43.92 -28.34
N GLU A 287 -14.01 44.49 -29.53
CA GLU A 287 -12.72 44.51 -30.21
C GLU A 287 -11.80 45.56 -29.57
N LEU A 288 -10.62 45.15 -29.10
CA LEU A 288 -9.60 46.05 -28.54
C LEU A 288 -8.52 46.36 -29.59
N ILE A 289 -8.26 47.64 -29.82
CA ILE A 289 -7.20 48.11 -30.72
C ILE A 289 -6.34 49.13 -29.99
N ASN A 290 -5.02 49.01 -30.12
CA ASN A 290 -4.04 49.90 -29.47
C ASN A 290 -4.21 49.98 -27.94
N ILE A 291 -4.70 48.91 -27.31
CA ILE A 291 -4.73 48.74 -25.86
C ILE A 291 -3.55 47.85 -25.47
N ALA A 292 -2.75 48.31 -24.51
CA ALA A 292 -1.56 47.64 -24.04
C ALA A 292 -1.89 46.56 -23.00
N ASN A 293 -2.81 46.86 -22.08
CA ASN A 293 -3.28 45.92 -21.06
C ASN A 293 -4.63 46.35 -20.45
N ILE A 294 -5.24 45.40 -19.74
CA ILE A 294 -6.41 45.56 -18.89
C ILE A 294 -5.93 45.37 -17.44
N ASP A 295 -6.15 46.36 -16.58
CA ASP A 295 -5.68 46.40 -15.19
C ASP A 295 -6.89 46.56 -14.24
N GLY A 296 -7.17 45.57 -13.40
CA GLY A 296 -8.27 45.61 -12.42
C GLY A 296 -8.02 46.59 -11.28
N GLY A 297 -6.76 46.79 -10.89
CA GLY A 297 -6.38 47.72 -9.83
C GLY A 297 -6.36 47.07 -8.44
N VAL A 298 -7.23 47.54 -7.53
CA VAL A 298 -7.34 46.93 -6.19
C VAL A 298 -8.78 46.51 -5.99
N GLY A 299 -9.01 45.30 -5.49
CA GLY A 299 -10.36 44.76 -5.37
C GLY A 299 -10.34 43.26 -5.53
N ASN A 300 -11.51 42.64 -5.44
CA ASN A 300 -11.69 41.30 -5.97
C ASN A 300 -12.43 41.44 -7.30
N ASP A 301 -11.67 41.49 -8.38
CA ASP A 301 -12.13 41.92 -9.69
C ASP A 301 -12.53 40.73 -10.55
N VAL A 302 -13.46 40.95 -11.47
CA VAL A 302 -13.87 39.96 -12.47
C VAL A 302 -13.58 40.52 -13.84
N ILE A 303 -12.56 39.98 -14.51
CA ILE A 303 -12.10 40.45 -15.82
C ILE A 303 -12.29 39.33 -16.84
N THR A 304 -12.89 39.67 -17.98
CA THR A 304 -12.96 38.82 -19.17
C THR A 304 -12.42 39.63 -20.33
N GLY A 305 -11.36 39.14 -20.96
CA GLY A 305 -10.76 39.76 -22.14
C GLY A 305 -11.66 39.64 -23.37
N SER A 306 -11.09 40.06 -24.49
CA SER A 306 -11.69 40.11 -25.80
C SER A 306 -11.52 38.79 -26.57
N ALA A 307 -11.70 38.84 -27.89
CA ALA A 307 -11.38 37.74 -28.79
C ALA A 307 -9.99 37.90 -29.47
N GLY A 308 -9.21 38.90 -29.05
CA GLY A 308 -7.83 39.12 -29.47
C GLY A 308 -6.86 38.72 -28.37
N ASN A 309 -5.56 38.92 -28.62
CA ASN A 309 -4.52 38.61 -27.64
C ASN A 309 -4.44 39.72 -26.59
N ASP A 310 -4.83 39.41 -25.37
CA ASP A 310 -4.97 40.36 -24.28
C ASP A 310 -3.87 40.21 -23.23
N ILE A 311 -3.49 41.33 -22.62
CA ILE A 311 -2.65 41.34 -21.42
C ILE A 311 -3.53 41.77 -20.25
N ILE A 312 -3.72 40.88 -19.28
CA ILE A 312 -4.61 41.09 -18.14
C ILE A 312 -3.80 41.12 -16.85
N ILE A 313 -4.01 42.16 -16.04
CA ILE A 313 -3.49 42.32 -14.69
C ILE A 313 -4.70 42.39 -13.76
N GLY A 314 -4.85 41.43 -12.85
CA GLY A 314 -5.89 41.48 -11.82
C GLY A 314 -5.62 42.64 -10.86
N GLY A 315 -4.43 42.63 -10.25
CA GLY A 315 -3.99 43.68 -9.36
C GLY A 315 -3.86 43.15 -7.94
N ALA A 316 -4.37 43.88 -6.95
CA ALA A 316 -4.32 43.44 -5.56
C ALA A 316 -5.70 42.98 -5.08
N GLY A 317 -5.78 41.75 -4.58
CA GLY A 317 -7.01 41.11 -4.10
C GLY A 317 -7.31 39.85 -4.90
N SER A 318 -8.41 39.18 -4.58
CA SER A 318 -8.69 37.84 -5.15
C SER A 318 -9.51 37.95 -6.42
N ASP A 319 -8.84 37.84 -7.56
CA ASP A 319 -9.42 38.16 -8.86
C ASP A 319 -9.87 36.91 -9.63
N VAL A 320 -10.80 37.12 -10.56
CA VAL A 320 -11.24 36.11 -11.54
C VAL A 320 -10.90 36.65 -12.92
N LEU A 321 -9.94 36.03 -13.58
CA LEU A 321 -9.38 36.48 -14.85
C LEU A 321 -9.66 35.44 -15.92
N ALA A 322 -10.37 35.86 -16.97
CA ALA A 322 -10.61 35.07 -18.17
C ALA A 322 -10.00 35.77 -19.39
N GLY A 323 -9.20 35.05 -20.19
CA GLY A 323 -8.54 35.58 -21.39
C GLY A 323 -9.55 35.80 -22.51
N GLY A 324 -10.24 34.72 -22.89
CA GLY A 324 -11.26 34.75 -23.93
C GLY A 324 -10.79 33.93 -25.13
N ALA A 325 -10.84 34.50 -26.34
CA ALA A 325 -10.21 33.84 -27.47
C ALA A 325 -8.96 34.63 -27.85
N GLY A 326 -7.90 33.96 -28.30
CA GLY A 326 -6.62 34.62 -28.55
C GLY A 326 -5.52 34.01 -27.69
N ASP A 327 -4.28 34.41 -27.94
CA ASP A 327 -3.15 34.01 -27.09
C ASP A 327 -2.98 35.06 -25.99
N ASP A 328 -3.54 34.81 -24.82
CA ASP A 328 -3.65 35.77 -23.73
C ASP A 328 -2.51 35.67 -22.71
N THR A 329 -2.22 36.77 -22.01
CA THR A 329 -1.19 36.83 -20.98
C THR A 329 -1.75 37.42 -19.68
N PHE A 330 -1.76 36.62 -18.62
CA PHE A 330 -2.04 37.06 -17.26
C PHE A 330 -0.74 37.47 -16.57
N LEU A 331 -0.55 38.76 -16.33
CA LEU A 331 0.69 39.27 -15.73
C LEU A 331 0.52 39.39 -14.21
N ILE A 332 1.39 38.69 -13.47
CA ILE A 332 1.42 38.73 -12.00
C ILE A 332 2.41 39.79 -11.54
N ASN A 333 1.92 40.73 -10.74
CA ASN A 333 2.77 41.70 -10.06
C ASN A 333 3.13 41.14 -8.69
N GLY A 334 4.41 40.78 -8.45
CA GLY A 334 4.92 40.11 -7.23
C GLY A 334 4.69 40.82 -5.88
N THR A 335 3.84 41.83 -5.80
CA THR A 335 3.36 42.45 -4.56
C THR A 335 1.99 41.93 -4.10
N ASP A 336 1.23 41.26 -4.97
CA ASP A 336 -0.05 40.70 -4.55
C ASP A 336 0.12 39.45 -3.68
N THR A 337 -0.74 39.36 -2.66
CA THR A 337 -0.73 38.29 -1.65
C THR A 337 -2.04 37.53 -1.61
N ALA A 338 -3.00 37.91 -2.45
CA ALA A 338 -4.29 37.25 -2.57
C ALA A 338 -4.21 36.09 -3.56
N TYR A 339 -5.36 35.44 -3.78
CA TYR A 339 -5.46 34.22 -4.58
C TYR A 339 -6.36 34.48 -5.77
N ASP A 340 -5.82 34.24 -6.96
CA ASP A 340 -6.50 34.50 -8.22
C ASP A 340 -6.98 33.20 -8.86
N ARG A 341 -7.98 33.35 -9.74
CA ARG A 341 -8.49 32.26 -10.58
C ARG A 341 -8.33 32.62 -12.04
N PHE A 342 -7.59 31.79 -12.76
CA PHE A 342 -7.25 31.98 -14.17
C PHE A 342 -8.05 31.02 -15.07
N GLN A 343 -8.45 31.55 -16.21
CA GLN A 343 -9.14 30.83 -17.29
C GLN A 343 -8.59 31.35 -18.63
N GLY A 344 -7.77 30.58 -19.33
CA GLY A 344 -7.23 30.99 -20.65
C GLY A 344 -8.31 31.05 -21.73
N ASP A 345 -9.23 30.07 -21.69
CA ASP A 345 -10.19 29.76 -22.74
C ASP A 345 -9.54 29.27 -24.06
N ALA A 346 -9.65 30.00 -25.18
CA ALA A 346 -9.29 29.48 -26.49
C ALA A 346 -8.07 30.17 -27.10
N GLY A 347 -6.90 29.57 -26.95
CA GLY A 347 -5.68 29.96 -27.65
C GLY A 347 -4.47 29.33 -26.99
N TYR A 348 -3.35 30.04 -26.98
CA TYR A 348 -2.17 29.69 -26.18
C TYR A 348 -1.97 30.74 -25.09
N ASP A 349 -2.36 30.39 -23.88
CA ASP A 349 -2.48 31.32 -22.76
C ASP A 349 -1.34 31.16 -21.75
N VAL A 350 -0.88 32.29 -21.22
CA VAL A 350 0.32 32.34 -20.36
C VAL A 350 0.05 33.10 -19.08
N ILE A 351 0.36 32.50 -17.93
CA ILE A 351 0.58 33.27 -16.69
C ILE A 351 2.05 33.65 -16.63
N GLN A 352 2.35 34.93 -16.49
CA GLN A 352 3.71 35.49 -16.57
C GLN A 352 4.06 36.23 -15.28
N GLY A 353 5.12 35.78 -14.61
CA GLY A 353 5.81 36.47 -13.52
C GLY A 353 6.78 37.54 -14.02
N GLY A 354 7.25 38.37 -13.10
CA GLY A 354 8.09 39.53 -13.35
C GLY A 354 9.59 39.28 -13.05
N ASP A 355 10.25 40.33 -12.57
CA ASP A 355 11.61 40.26 -12.06
C ASP A 355 11.59 40.01 -10.54
N GLY A 356 12.32 38.98 -10.08
CA GLY A 356 12.43 38.62 -8.67
C GLY A 356 11.70 37.32 -8.34
N ASP A 357 11.61 37.01 -7.05
CA ASP A 357 10.92 35.81 -6.59
C ASP A 357 9.40 36.06 -6.60
N ASP A 358 8.71 35.46 -7.56
CA ASP A 358 7.26 35.56 -7.72
C ASP A 358 6.55 34.34 -7.12
N VAL A 359 5.37 34.56 -6.54
CA VAL A 359 4.53 33.48 -6.05
C VAL A 359 3.16 33.58 -6.72
N ILE A 360 2.88 32.66 -7.64
CA ILE A 360 1.61 32.54 -8.35
C ILE A 360 0.63 31.82 -7.42
N ARG A 361 -0.29 32.58 -6.83
CA ARG A 361 -1.25 32.07 -5.84
C ARG A 361 -2.54 31.62 -6.50
N VAL A 362 -2.88 30.35 -6.31
CA VAL A 362 -4.10 29.74 -6.83
C VAL A 362 -4.81 28.98 -5.72
N ASN A 363 -6.14 29.05 -5.67
CA ASN A 363 -6.95 28.20 -4.78
C ASN A 363 -7.61 27.01 -5.50
N SER A 364 -7.64 27.07 -6.83
CA SER A 364 -8.20 26.06 -7.70
C SER A 364 -7.66 26.31 -9.10
N PHE A 365 -6.72 25.47 -9.54
CA PHE A 365 -6.21 25.44 -10.89
C PHE A 365 -6.44 24.03 -11.43
N THR A 366 -7.22 23.89 -12.49
CA THR A 366 -7.60 22.56 -13.00
C THR A 366 -7.39 22.50 -14.49
N GLY A 367 -7.41 21.31 -15.11
CA GLY A 367 -7.44 21.22 -16.58
C GLY A 367 -8.59 22.00 -17.27
N ALA A 368 -9.60 22.50 -16.52
CA ALA A 368 -10.61 23.42 -17.05
C ALA A 368 -10.12 24.88 -17.17
N SER A 369 -9.03 25.26 -16.51
CA SER A 369 -8.42 26.59 -16.56
C SER A 369 -7.77 26.89 -17.91
N THR A 370 -7.46 25.87 -18.72
CA THR A 370 -6.94 26.00 -20.10
C THR A 370 -5.82 27.04 -20.25
N VAL A 371 -4.88 27.09 -19.30
CA VAL A 371 -3.66 27.88 -19.41
C VAL A 371 -2.54 26.93 -19.79
N GLU A 372 -1.95 27.12 -20.97
CA GLU A 372 -0.92 26.25 -21.51
C GLU A 372 0.45 26.47 -20.89
N LYS A 373 0.74 27.66 -20.34
CA LYS A 373 2.05 27.95 -19.75
C LYS A 373 1.98 28.81 -18.48
N ILE A 374 2.80 28.48 -17.49
CA ILE A 374 3.14 29.37 -16.38
C ILE A 374 4.65 29.64 -16.45
N ASP A 375 5.03 30.91 -16.66
CA ASP A 375 6.42 31.35 -16.71
C ASP A 375 6.71 32.31 -15.56
N GLY A 376 7.43 31.87 -14.55
CA GLY A 376 7.73 32.68 -13.36
C GLY A 376 8.69 33.86 -13.61
N GLY A 377 9.36 33.95 -14.75
CA GLY A 377 10.36 34.99 -14.98
C GLY A 377 11.69 34.77 -14.25
N LEU A 378 12.38 35.84 -13.84
CA LEU A 378 13.72 35.75 -13.22
C LEU A 378 13.62 35.62 -11.70
N GLY A 379 14.03 34.52 -11.10
CA GLY A 379 14.05 34.41 -9.64
C GLY A 379 13.87 32.98 -9.17
N VAL A 380 13.44 32.82 -7.93
CA VAL A 380 12.94 31.56 -7.37
C VAL A 380 11.43 31.68 -7.24
N ASN A 381 10.70 31.10 -8.19
CA ASN A 381 9.27 31.29 -8.31
C ASN A 381 8.49 30.07 -7.84
N THR A 382 7.31 30.27 -7.25
CA THR A 382 6.50 29.21 -6.67
C THR A 382 5.06 29.29 -7.17
N VAL A 383 4.45 28.16 -7.51
CA VAL A 383 2.99 28.04 -7.59
C VAL A 383 2.49 27.63 -6.22
N ALA A 384 1.64 28.44 -5.58
CA ALA A 384 1.26 28.25 -4.17
C ALA A 384 -0.25 28.14 -3.95
N GLY A 385 -0.64 27.18 -3.13
CA GLY A 385 -1.96 27.01 -2.57
C GLY A 385 -2.25 27.91 -1.36
N THR A 386 -3.43 27.71 -0.81
CA THR A 386 -4.03 28.43 0.32
C THR A 386 -3.72 27.76 1.66
N GLN A 387 -4.54 28.08 2.67
CA GLN A 387 -4.53 27.45 3.98
C GLN A 387 -5.71 26.46 4.15
N TYR A 388 -6.37 26.15 3.05
CA TYR A 388 -7.50 25.23 2.94
C TYR A 388 -7.16 24.18 1.90
N ASN A 389 -8.03 23.17 1.74
CA ASN A 389 -7.85 22.16 0.72
C ASN A 389 -7.89 22.76 -0.69
N ASP A 390 -6.79 22.66 -1.41
CA ASP A 390 -6.64 23.16 -2.77
C ASP A 390 -6.62 22.03 -3.80
N THR A 391 -6.87 22.39 -5.05
CA THR A 391 -6.71 21.49 -6.20
C THR A 391 -5.88 22.22 -7.24
N ILE A 392 -4.67 21.71 -7.49
CA ILE A 392 -3.68 22.28 -8.41
C ILE A 392 -3.30 21.18 -9.41
N ASP A 393 -3.95 21.18 -10.58
CA ASP A 393 -3.68 20.24 -11.66
C ASP A 393 -3.01 20.97 -12.83
N LEU A 394 -1.70 20.74 -12.96
CA LEU A 394 -0.80 21.34 -13.94
C LEU A 394 -0.46 20.36 -15.07
N SER A 395 -1.15 19.22 -15.17
CA SER A 395 -0.83 18.16 -16.13
C SER A 395 -0.93 18.59 -17.60
N GLY A 396 -1.71 19.64 -17.87
CA GLY A 396 -1.84 20.27 -19.20
C GLY A 396 -1.00 21.53 -19.40
N THR A 397 -0.18 21.92 -18.43
CA THR A 397 0.46 23.24 -18.36
C THR A 397 1.98 23.10 -18.34
N GLU A 398 2.67 23.81 -19.23
CA GLU A 398 4.14 23.91 -19.22
C GLU A 398 4.58 24.87 -18.11
N LEU A 399 5.43 24.39 -17.19
CA LEU A 399 6.06 25.23 -16.17
C LEU A 399 7.46 25.68 -16.62
N ALA A 400 7.67 26.99 -16.71
CA ALA A 400 8.95 27.60 -17.02
C ALA A 400 9.40 28.51 -15.89
N ASN A 401 10.66 28.41 -15.49
CA ASN A 401 11.24 29.19 -14.39
C ASN A 401 10.44 29.10 -13.07
N ILE A 402 9.73 27.99 -12.84
CA ILE A 402 9.09 27.66 -11.56
C ILE A 402 10.04 26.74 -10.80
N ALA A 403 10.35 27.10 -9.55
CA ALA A 403 11.24 26.35 -8.69
C ALA A 403 10.51 25.21 -7.95
N ASN A 404 9.26 25.43 -7.55
CA ASN A 404 8.44 24.45 -6.86
C ASN A 404 6.93 24.75 -6.94
N ILE A 405 6.14 23.72 -6.64
CA ILE A 405 4.70 23.78 -6.39
C ILE A 405 4.50 23.50 -4.89
N ASP A 406 3.79 24.38 -4.18
CA ASP A 406 3.58 24.32 -2.73
C ASP A 406 2.08 24.36 -2.41
N GLY A 407 1.52 23.28 -1.85
CA GLY A 407 0.10 23.20 -1.47
C GLY A 407 -0.25 24.09 -0.28
N GLY A 408 0.69 24.27 0.65
CA GLY A 408 0.49 25.10 1.84
C GLY A 408 -0.09 24.31 3.03
N VAL A 409 -1.27 24.69 3.49
CA VAL A 409 -1.96 23.99 4.59
C VAL A 409 -3.28 23.49 4.06
N GLY A 410 -3.64 22.25 4.30
CA GLY A 410 -4.87 21.70 3.73
C GLY A 410 -4.71 20.21 3.49
N ASN A 411 -5.77 19.58 3.00
CA ASN A 411 -5.62 18.29 2.34
C ASN A 411 -5.68 18.55 0.85
N ASP A 412 -4.53 18.71 0.23
CA ASP A 412 -4.37 19.26 -1.11
C ASP A 412 -4.30 18.15 -2.14
N VAL A 413 -4.77 18.44 -3.36
CA VAL A 413 -4.63 17.55 -4.51
C VAL A 413 -3.79 18.25 -5.55
N ILE A 414 -2.55 17.78 -5.72
CA ILE A 414 -1.57 18.39 -6.61
C ILE A 414 -1.20 17.37 -7.70
N THR A 415 -1.25 17.81 -8.96
CA THR A 415 -0.71 17.09 -10.10
C THR A 415 0.27 18.00 -10.81
N GLY A 416 1.52 17.57 -10.93
CA GLY A 416 2.56 18.28 -11.64
C GLY A 416 2.34 18.31 -13.15
N SER A 417 3.32 18.85 -13.84
CA SER A 417 3.38 19.04 -15.27
C SER A 417 3.92 17.81 -16.00
N ALA A 418 4.36 18.00 -17.24
CA ALA A 418 5.10 16.98 -17.99
C ALA A 418 6.63 17.20 -17.93
N GLY A 419 7.10 18.16 -17.13
CA GLY A 419 8.49 18.43 -16.82
C GLY A 419 8.90 17.85 -15.47
N ASN A 420 10.14 18.11 -15.06
CA ASN A 420 10.62 17.70 -13.74
C ASN A 420 10.16 18.70 -12.68
N ASP A 421 9.31 18.25 -11.77
CA ASP A 421 8.65 19.09 -10.79
C ASP A 421 9.14 18.84 -9.37
N LEU A 422 9.26 19.91 -8.59
CA LEU A 422 9.45 19.84 -7.14
C LEU A 422 8.12 20.18 -6.46
N ILE A 423 7.50 19.18 -5.84
CA ILE A 423 6.18 19.28 -5.23
C ILE A 423 6.33 19.21 -3.70
N ILE A 424 5.74 20.18 -3.02
CA ILE A 424 5.62 20.24 -1.56
C ILE A 424 4.12 20.23 -1.26
N GLY A 425 3.61 19.16 -0.64
CA GLY A 425 2.20 19.11 -0.22
C GLY A 425 1.92 20.15 0.86
N GLY A 426 2.80 20.20 1.86
CA GLY A 426 2.72 21.15 2.96
C GLY A 426 2.29 20.44 4.23
N SER A 427 1.27 20.93 4.93
CA SER A 427 0.73 20.26 6.12
C SER A 427 -0.70 19.80 5.89
N GLY A 428 -1.00 18.56 6.29
CA GLY A 428 -2.28 17.91 6.07
C GLY A 428 -2.12 16.71 5.14
N SER A 429 -3.22 16.00 4.86
CA SER A 429 -3.15 14.72 4.13
C SER A 429 -3.32 14.95 2.65
N ASP A 430 -2.20 15.00 1.93
CA ASP A 430 -2.16 15.44 0.54
C ASP A 430 -2.16 14.27 -0.45
N VAL A 431 -2.63 14.53 -1.66
CA VAL A 431 -2.53 13.62 -2.80
C VAL A 431 -1.66 14.28 -3.85
N LEU A 432 -0.46 13.75 -4.03
CA LEU A 432 0.58 14.33 -4.86
C LEU A 432 0.89 13.40 -6.02
N ALA A 433 0.74 13.90 -7.24
CA ALA A 433 1.11 13.23 -8.48
C ALA A 433 2.16 14.04 -9.23
N GLY A 434 3.26 13.41 -9.64
CA GLY A 434 4.37 14.06 -10.36
C GLY A 434 3.96 14.38 -11.80
N GLY A 435 3.44 13.36 -12.50
CA GLY A 435 3.04 13.48 -13.90
C GLY A 435 4.05 12.76 -14.79
N ALA A 436 4.59 13.45 -15.79
CA ALA A 436 5.69 12.90 -16.57
C ALA A 436 6.94 13.73 -16.28
N GLY A 437 8.11 13.12 -16.21
CA GLY A 437 9.33 13.81 -15.79
C GLY A 437 9.96 13.10 -14.60
N ASP A 438 11.17 13.51 -14.23
CA ASP A 438 11.81 13.01 -13.01
C ASP A 438 11.42 13.96 -11.86
N ASP A 439 10.41 13.58 -11.08
CA ASP A 439 9.77 14.45 -10.10
C ASP A 439 10.31 14.24 -8.68
N THR A 440 10.20 15.27 -7.85
CA THR A 440 10.62 15.24 -6.44
C THR A 440 9.50 15.70 -5.53
N PHE A 441 9.07 14.82 -4.62
CA PHE A 441 8.15 15.13 -3.53
C PHE A 441 8.95 15.46 -2.26
N GLN A 442 8.98 16.72 -1.88
CA GLN A 442 9.73 17.15 -0.70
C GLN A 442 8.84 17.15 0.54
N ILE A 443 9.27 16.39 1.55
CA ILE A 443 8.56 16.30 2.83
C ILE A 443 8.99 17.45 3.75
N SER A 444 8.00 18.11 4.37
CA SER A 444 8.25 19.07 5.45
C SER A 444 8.40 18.30 6.77
N GLY A 445 9.56 18.36 7.43
CA GLY A 445 9.77 17.71 8.74
C GLY A 445 8.86 18.19 9.89
N THR A 446 7.92 19.09 9.63
CA THR A 446 6.87 19.50 10.57
C THR A 446 5.51 18.88 10.30
N ASP A 447 5.31 18.27 9.13
CA ASP A 447 4.05 17.61 8.83
C ASP A 447 3.91 16.29 9.62
N THR A 448 2.69 16.06 10.09
CA THR A 448 2.32 14.90 10.91
C THR A 448 1.19 14.09 10.29
N ALA A 449 0.73 14.50 9.11
CA ALA A 449 -0.34 13.87 8.37
C ALA A 449 0.20 12.80 7.41
N TYR A 450 -0.70 12.17 6.65
CA TYR A 450 -0.39 11.04 5.79
C TYR A 450 -0.66 11.40 4.34
N ASP A 451 0.40 11.36 3.54
CA ASP A 451 0.35 11.75 2.14
C ASP A 451 0.27 10.53 1.23
N ARG A 452 -0.28 10.75 0.03
CA ARG A 452 -0.33 9.76 -1.03
C ARG A 452 0.47 10.25 -2.23
N PHE A 453 1.53 9.52 -2.55
CA PHE A 453 2.45 9.84 -3.65
C PHE A 453 2.18 8.98 -4.88
N GLN A 454 2.25 9.60 -6.06
CA GLN A 454 2.21 8.94 -7.36
C GLN A 454 3.32 9.52 -8.24
N GLY A 455 4.38 8.77 -8.50
CA GLY A 455 5.48 9.24 -9.37
C GLY A 455 5.02 9.37 -10.83
N ASP A 456 4.19 8.43 -11.28
CA ASP A 456 3.75 8.29 -12.66
C ASP A 456 4.89 7.94 -13.62
N ALA A 457 5.33 8.81 -14.53
CA ALA A 457 6.25 8.46 -15.61
C ALA A 457 7.58 9.21 -15.53
N GLY A 458 8.58 8.58 -14.92
CA GLY A 458 9.96 9.04 -14.93
C GLY A 458 10.78 8.33 -13.88
N TYR A 459 11.75 9.02 -13.30
CA TYR A 459 12.43 8.57 -12.08
C TYR A 459 12.12 9.53 -10.93
N ASP A 460 11.25 9.10 -10.04
CA ASP A 460 10.63 9.96 -9.05
C ASP A 460 11.19 9.70 -7.65
N VAL A 461 11.25 10.77 -6.85
CA VAL A 461 11.93 10.75 -5.54
C VAL A 461 11.04 11.36 -4.45
N ILE A 462 10.82 10.66 -3.35
CA ILE A 462 10.43 11.30 -2.08
C ILE A 462 11.69 11.72 -1.34
N GLN A 463 11.78 12.99 -0.95
CA GLN A 463 12.97 13.61 -0.37
C GLN A 463 12.66 14.20 1.01
N GLY A 464 13.31 13.65 2.04
CA GLY A 464 13.38 14.21 3.38
C GLY A 464 14.33 15.41 3.49
N GLY A 465 14.30 16.08 4.63
CA GLY A 465 15.04 17.30 4.90
C GLY A 465 16.30 17.11 5.74
N ASP A 466 16.63 18.15 6.49
CA ASP A 466 17.67 18.10 7.51
C ASP A 466 17.04 17.69 8.85
N GLY A 467 17.41 16.52 9.39
CA GLY A 467 16.95 16.08 10.71
C GLY A 467 16.36 14.69 10.66
N ASP A 468 15.61 14.31 11.69
CA ASP A 468 14.91 13.03 11.70
C ASP A 468 13.54 13.22 11.04
N ASP A 469 13.34 12.65 9.86
CA ASP A 469 12.11 12.74 9.07
C ASP A 469 11.27 11.47 9.20
N VAL A 470 9.95 11.65 9.24
CA VAL A 470 8.97 10.55 9.22
C VAL A 470 8.14 10.66 7.96
N ILE A 471 8.43 9.83 6.97
CA ILE A 471 7.68 9.73 5.72
C ILE A 471 6.44 8.89 5.98
N ARG A 472 5.30 9.56 6.13
CA ARG A 472 4.04 8.92 6.53
C ARG A 472 3.23 8.49 5.32
N VAL A 473 2.92 7.20 5.25
CA VAL A 473 2.16 6.57 4.17
C VAL A 473 1.10 5.62 4.74
N ASN A 474 -0.06 5.50 4.10
CA ASN A 474 -1.12 4.56 4.54
C ASN A 474 -1.40 3.43 3.53
N SER A 475 -1.23 3.72 2.24
CA SER A 475 -1.36 2.76 1.16
C SER A 475 -0.34 3.10 0.09
N TYR A 476 0.83 2.48 0.22
CA TYR A 476 1.92 2.58 -0.73
C TYR A 476 2.01 1.23 -1.45
N SER A 477 1.29 1.08 -2.56
CA SER A 477 1.31 -0.15 -3.35
C SER A 477 0.96 0.09 -4.81
N GLY A 478 1.66 -0.59 -5.73
CA GLY A 478 1.32 -0.62 -7.16
C GLY A 478 2.41 -0.09 -8.11
N ASN A 479 2.11 -0.13 -9.41
CA ASN A 479 3.04 0.18 -10.51
C ASN A 479 3.31 1.70 -10.74
N TYR A 480 2.93 2.57 -9.82
CA TYR A 480 3.02 4.04 -9.95
C TYR A 480 3.52 4.70 -8.65
N THR A 481 4.30 3.97 -7.86
CA THR A 481 5.02 4.48 -6.69
C THR A 481 6.28 5.22 -7.12
N VAL A 482 6.92 5.95 -6.22
CA VAL A 482 8.23 6.56 -6.51
C VAL A 482 9.33 5.51 -6.56
N GLU A 483 10.32 5.72 -7.41
CA GLU A 483 11.47 4.81 -7.55
C GLU A 483 12.45 4.94 -6.39
N LYS A 484 12.46 6.08 -5.68
CA LYS A 484 13.38 6.32 -4.57
C LYS A 484 12.73 7.07 -3.41
N ILE A 485 13.05 6.65 -2.18
CA ILE A 485 12.81 7.44 -0.98
C ILE A 485 14.17 7.75 -0.34
N ASP A 486 14.53 9.03 -0.28
CA ASP A 486 15.75 9.52 0.35
C ASP A 486 15.40 10.32 1.60
N GLY A 487 15.64 9.76 2.78
CA GLY A 487 15.33 10.41 4.06
C GLY A 487 16.17 11.67 4.34
N GLY A 488 17.27 11.91 3.61
CA GLY A 488 18.16 13.03 3.91
C GLY A 488 19.12 12.75 5.06
N LEU A 489 19.40 13.75 5.89
CA LEU A 489 20.26 13.57 7.08
C LEU A 489 19.45 12.92 8.22
N GLY A 490 20.05 12.67 9.39
CA GLY A 490 19.33 12.16 10.57
C GLY A 490 18.93 10.68 10.53
N VAL A 491 17.96 10.32 11.37
CA VAL A 491 17.38 8.97 11.51
C VAL A 491 15.95 9.02 11.00
N ASN A 492 15.74 8.47 9.80
CA ASN A 492 14.47 8.62 9.08
C ASN A 492 13.65 7.35 9.08
N THR A 493 12.34 7.47 9.12
CA THR A 493 11.41 6.33 9.17
C THR A 493 10.34 6.45 8.09
N VAL A 494 10.04 5.35 7.41
CA VAL A 494 8.79 5.23 6.65
C VAL A 494 7.74 4.67 7.59
N ALA A 495 6.64 5.40 7.83
CA ALA A 495 5.69 5.07 8.90
C ALA A 495 4.24 4.92 8.41
N GLY A 496 3.58 3.87 8.89
CA GLY A 496 2.15 3.61 8.77
C GLY A 496 1.28 4.40 9.75
N THR A 497 0.00 4.08 9.71
CA THR A 497 -1.09 4.69 10.47
C THR A 497 -1.39 3.92 11.76
N GLN A 498 -2.58 4.16 12.31
CA GLN A 498 -3.15 3.40 13.44
C GLN A 498 -4.19 2.36 12.98
N TYR A 499 -4.25 2.12 11.67
CA TYR A 499 -5.15 1.19 11.00
C TYR A 499 -4.32 0.19 10.19
N ASN A 500 -4.98 -0.78 9.58
CA ASN A 500 -4.28 -1.73 8.71
C ASN A 500 -3.72 -1.02 7.46
N ASP A 501 -2.41 -1.03 7.33
CA ASP A 501 -1.69 -0.40 6.22
C ASP A 501 -1.15 -1.44 5.23
N THR A 502 -0.86 -0.97 4.02
CA THR A 502 -0.14 -1.76 3.01
C THR A 502 1.01 -0.92 2.47
N ILE A 503 2.23 -1.35 2.79
CA ILE A 503 3.48 -0.67 2.46
C ILE A 503 4.32 -1.64 1.63
N ASP A 504 4.29 -1.49 0.32
CA ASP A 504 5.05 -2.31 -0.64
C ASP A 504 6.17 -1.47 -1.27
N LEU A 505 7.38 -1.65 -0.75
CA LEU A 505 8.59 -0.94 -1.19
C LEU A 505 9.45 -1.79 -2.14
N SER A 506 8.93 -2.93 -2.63
CA SER A 506 9.70 -3.88 -3.45
C SER A 506 10.25 -3.27 -4.75
N GLY A 507 9.61 -2.21 -5.26
CA GLY A 507 10.04 -1.43 -6.42
C GLY A 507 10.78 -0.13 -6.10
N THR A 508 11.02 0.17 -4.82
CA THR A 508 11.53 1.47 -4.33
C THR A 508 12.93 1.33 -3.74
N GLU A 509 13.87 2.18 -4.14
CA GLU A 509 15.20 2.30 -3.52
C GLU A 509 15.11 3.15 -2.24
N LEU A 510 15.48 2.59 -1.09
CA LEU A 510 15.54 3.33 0.17
C LEU A 510 16.96 3.83 0.44
N VAL A 511 17.09 5.14 0.67
CA VAL A 511 18.37 5.80 0.99
C VAL A 511 18.20 6.63 2.26
N ASN A 512 19.14 6.49 3.19
CA ASN A 512 19.09 7.17 4.50
C ASN A 512 17.80 6.91 5.29
N ILE A 513 17.15 5.77 5.07
CA ILE A 513 16.01 5.29 5.87
C ILE A 513 16.56 4.32 6.91
N ALA A 514 16.25 4.57 8.18
CA ALA A 514 16.69 3.76 9.30
C ALA A 514 15.77 2.56 9.53
N ASN A 515 14.46 2.72 9.35
CA ASN A 515 13.48 1.64 9.49
C ASN A 515 12.17 1.95 8.76
N ILE A 516 11.40 0.89 8.54
CA ILE A 516 10.00 0.90 8.10
C ILE A 516 9.15 0.48 9.32
N ASP A 517 8.17 1.27 9.70
CA ASP A 517 7.31 1.06 10.88
C ASP A 517 5.83 1.00 10.46
N GLY A 518 5.17 -0.14 10.65
CA GLY A 518 3.75 -0.30 10.33
C GLY A 518 2.82 0.49 11.27
N GLY A 519 3.24 0.71 12.52
CA GLY A 519 2.45 1.43 13.51
C GLY A 519 1.48 0.52 14.28
N VAL A 520 0.18 0.77 14.20
CA VAL A 520 -0.84 -0.07 14.86
C VAL A 520 -1.79 -0.55 13.78
N GLY A 521 -2.11 -1.84 13.77
CA GLY A 521 -2.91 -2.40 12.69
C GLY A 521 -2.55 -3.85 12.46
N ASN A 522 -3.25 -4.50 11.53
CA ASN A 522 -2.72 -5.73 10.94
C ASN A 522 -2.15 -5.34 9.59
N ASP A 523 -0.86 -5.07 9.56
CA ASP A 523 -0.18 -4.41 8.46
C ASP A 523 0.43 -5.41 7.49
N VAL A 524 0.54 -5.01 6.23
CA VAL A 524 1.23 -5.78 5.20
C VAL A 524 2.40 -4.96 4.70
N ILE A 525 3.61 -5.37 5.05
CA ILE A 525 4.85 -4.66 4.73
C ILE A 525 5.71 -5.56 3.85
N THR A 526 6.18 -5.01 2.74
CA THR A 526 7.22 -5.60 1.89
C THR A 526 8.34 -4.58 1.78
N GLY A 527 9.54 -4.97 2.20
CA GLY A 527 10.75 -4.16 2.09
C GLY A 527 11.19 -3.97 0.64
N SER A 528 12.31 -3.29 0.51
CA SER A 528 12.99 -2.97 -0.73
C SER A 528 13.87 -4.14 -1.22
N ALA A 529 14.78 -3.85 -2.15
CA ALA A 529 15.84 -4.78 -2.55
C ALA A 529 17.16 -4.53 -1.80
N GLY A 530 17.16 -3.61 -0.83
CA GLY A 530 18.27 -3.29 0.07
C GLY A 530 18.14 -4.03 1.40
N ASN A 531 19.03 -3.70 2.35
CA ASN A 531 18.93 -4.27 3.70
C ASN A 531 18.00 -3.39 4.54
N ASP A 532 16.85 -3.92 4.90
CA ASP A 532 15.78 -3.20 5.56
C ASP A 532 15.64 -3.57 7.03
N ILE A 533 15.27 -2.58 7.85
CA ILE A 533 14.81 -2.82 9.22
C ILE A 533 13.30 -2.61 9.23
N ILE A 534 12.54 -3.66 9.49
CA ILE A 534 11.09 -3.66 9.45
C ILE A 534 10.55 -3.87 10.87
N VAL A 535 9.68 -2.98 11.30
CA VAL A 535 8.93 -3.03 12.55
C VAL A 535 7.46 -3.13 12.18
N GLY A 536 6.81 -4.27 12.46
CA GLY A 536 5.37 -4.43 12.21
C GLY A 536 4.55 -3.47 13.06
N GLY A 537 4.86 -3.44 14.36
CA GLY A 537 4.19 -2.57 15.31
C GLY A 537 3.26 -3.38 16.20
N ALA A 538 2.05 -2.89 16.45
CA ALA A 538 1.07 -3.59 17.26
C ALA A 538 -0.07 -4.16 16.41
N GLY A 539 -0.30 -5.48 16.52
CA GLY A 539 -1.31 -6.21 15.75
C GLY A 539 -0.67 -7.34 14.95
N SER A 540 -1.47 -8.07 14.17
CA SER A 540 -1.00 -9.30 13.50
C SER A 540 -0.52 -8.98 12.10
N ASP A 541 0.79 -8.82 11.94
CA ASP A 541 1.39 -8.25 10.74
C ASP A 541 1.92 -9.33 9.79
N VAL A 542 2.02 -8.97 8.51
CA VAL A 542 2.68 -9.76 7.47
C VAL A 542 3.88 -8.95 6.99
N LEU A 543 5.07 -9.44 7.33
CA LEU A 543 6.33 -8.76 7.06
C LEU A 543 7.16 -9.59 6.08
N ALA A 544 7.48 -9.00 4.94
CA ALA A 544 8.39 -9.56 3.95
C ALA A 544 9.61 -8.64 3.79
N GLY A 545 10.82 -9.19 3.90
CA GLY A 545 12.07 -8.45 3.78
C GLY A 545 12.31 -8.01 2.33
N GLY A 546 12.23 -8.97 1.41
CA GLY A 546 12.44 -8.75 -0.01
C GLY A 546 13.77 -9.35 -0.44
N ALA A 547 14.64 -8.56 -1.06
CA ALA A 547 16.01 -9.01 -1.31
C ALA A 547 16.94 -8.16 -0.45
N GLY A 548 18.04 -8.72 0.04
CA GLY A 548 18.91 -8.02 0.99
C GLY A 548 18.99 -8.78 2.31
N ASP A 549 19.89 -8.36 3.19
CA ASP A 549 19.97 -8.93 4.53
C ASP A 549 19.07 -8.11 5.47
N ASP A 550 17.85 -8.59 5.69
CA ASP A 550 16.78 -7.83 6.34
C ASP A 550 16.68 -8.14 7.85
N THR A 551 16.15 -7.20 8.62
CA THR A 551 15.94 -7.34 10.07
C THR A 551 14.49 -7.02 10.44
N PHE A 552 13.77 -8.01 10.94
CA PHE A 552 12.45 -7.85 11.55
C PHE A 552 12.60 -7.57 13.04
N GLN A 553 12.42 -6.32 13.44
CA GLN A 553 12.60 -5.90 14.82
C GLN A 553 11.29 -6.02 15.60
N ILE A 554 11.31 -6.78 16.69
CA ILE A 554 10.17 -7.01 17.58
C ILE A 554 10.14 -5.96 18.69
N ASN A 555 8.98 -5.36 18.89
CA ASN A 555 8.74 -4.48 20.03
C ASN A 555 8.11 -5.29 21.16
N GLY A 556 8.76 -5.37 22.32
CA GLY A 556 8.28 -6.16 23.48
C GLY A 556 6.91 -5.76 24.07
N THR A 557 6.22 -4.77 23.48
CA THR A 557 4.82 -4.44 23.83
C THR A 557 3.78 -5.12 22.94
N ASP A 558 4.17 -5.63 21.77
CA ASP A 558 3.22 -6.35 20.92
C ASP A 558 2.87 -7.71 21.52
N THR A 559 1.59 -8.06 21.40
CA THR A 559 1.01 -9.29 21.93
C THR A 559 0.32 -10.12 20.87
N ALA A 560 0.36 -9.66 19.62
CA ALA A 560 -0.26 -10.29 18.48
C ALA A 560 0.73 -11.26 17.79
N TYR A 561 0.30 -11.85 16.68
CA TYR A 561 1.01 -12.92 16.00
C TYR A 561 1.40 -12.48 14.60
N ASP A 562 2.69 -12.37 14.36
CA ASP A 562 3.23 -11.90 13.10
C ASP A 562 3.64 -13.06 12.20
N ARG A 563 3.69 -12.77 10.90
CA ARG A 563 4.21 -13.67 9.89
C ARG A 563 5.40 -13.04 9.18
N PHE A 564 6.55 -13.66 9.36
CA PHE A 564 7.83 -13.23 8.79
C PHE A 564 8.17 -14.02 7.53
N GLN A 565 8.66 -13.33 6.50
CA GLN A 565 9.20 -13.91 5.27
C GLN A 565 10.51 -13.20 4.96
N GLY A 566 11.65 -13.86 5.15
CA GLY A 566 12.97 -13.27 4.87
C GLY A 566 13.18 -13.03 3.37
N ASP A 567 12.75 -14.00 2.55
CA ASP A 567 12.98 -14.04 1.12
C ASP A 567 14.46 -14.22 0.75
N ALA A 568 15.11 -13.27 0.07
CA ALA A 568 16.42 -13.49 -0.53
C ALA A 568 17.53 -12.70 0.17
N GLY A 569 18.20 -13.33 1.13
CA GLY A 569 19.41 -12.79 1.76
C GLY A 569 19.76 -13.57 3.01
N TYR A 570 20.34 -12.90 4.00
CA TYR A 570 20.47 -13.40 5.36
C TYR A 570 19.63 -12.56 6.30
N ASP A 571 18.49 -13.10 6.71
CA ASP A 571 17.45 -12.37 7.40
C ASP A 571 17.42 -12.70 8.89
N VAL A 572 17.06 -11.70 9.70
CA VAL A 572 17.09 -11.80 11.16
C VAL A 572 15.77 -11.32 11.77
N ILE A 573 15.17 -12.11 12.67
CA ILE A 573 14.19 -11.59 13.64
C ILE A 573 14.98 -11.17 14.88
N GLN A 574 14.80 -9.93 15.33
CA GLN A 574 15.57 -9.35 16.42
C GLN A 574 14.66 -8.84 17.55
N GLY A 575 14.83 -9.41 18.74
CA GLY A 575 14.30 -8.92 20.00
C GLY A 575 15.09 -7.73 20.56
N GLY A 576 14.51 -7.08 21.57
CA GLY A 576 15.04 -5.90 22.21
C GLY A 576 15.77 -6.17 23.52
N ASP A 577 15.67 -5.19 24.43
CA ASP A 577 16.09 -5.35 25.82
C ASP A 577 14.89 -5.87 26.63
N GLY A 578 15.09 -6.94 27.40
CA GLY A 578 14.05 -7.54 28.25
C GLY A 578 13.65 -8.93 27.79
N ASP A 579 12.63 -9.48 28.43
CA ASP A 579 12.08 -10.78 28.07
C ASP A 579 11.13 -10.59 26.88
N ASP A 580 11.54 -11.04 25.70
CA ASP A 580 10.77 -10.94 24.46
C ASP A 580 10.05 -12.25 24.14
N VAL A 581 8.83 -12.13 23.62
CA VAL A 581 8.05 -13.27 23.11
C VAL A 581 7.84 -13.07 21.62
N ILE A 582 8.56 -13.86 20.82
CA ILE A 582 8.44 -13.88 19.36
C ILE A 582 7.27 -14.79 19.02
N ARG A 583 6.13 -14.18 18.71
CA ARG A 583 4.86 -14.89 18.49
C ARG A 583 4.67 -15.22 17.03
N VAL A 584 4.49 -16.50 16.73
CA VAL A 584 4.30 -17.03 15.37
C VAL A 584 3.09 -17.97 15.34
N ASN A 585 2.31 -17.93 14.27
CA ASN A 585 1.19 -18.89 14.07
C ASN A 585 1.56 -20.04 13.11
N SER A 586 2.47 -19.77 12.18
CA SER A 586 2.99 -20.72 11.22
C SER A 586 4.34 -20.21 10.75
N PHE A 587 5.39 -20.92 11.13
CA PHE A 587 6.75 -20.65 10.70
C PHE A 587 7.21 -21.85 9.88
N THR A 588 6.89 -21.83 8.58
CA THR A 588 7.16 -22.93 7.64
C THR A 588 7.46 -22.39 6.24
N GLY A 589 8.27 -23.10 5.46
CA GLY A 589 8.42 -22.84 4.02
C GLY A 589 9.85 -22.58 3.52
N ALA A 590 9.97 -22.09 2.28
CA ALA A 590 11.25 -21.90 1.58
C ALA A 590 11.81 -20.46 1.66
N SER A 591 11.13 -19.56 2.38
CA SER A 591 11.54 -18.16 2.64
C SER A 591 11.56 -17.91 4.16
N PHE A 592 12.19 -18.82 4.92
CA PHE A 592 12.33 -18.67 6.37
C PHE A 592 13.39 -17.62 6.70
N VAL A 593 13.33 -17.07 7.91
CA VAL A 593 14.36 -16.19 8.46
C VAL A 593 15.53 -17.05 8.95
N GLU A 594 16.75 -16.77 8.49
CA GLU A 594 17.94 -17.57 8.82
C GLU A 594 18.33 -17.49 10.29
N LYS A 595 17.97 -16.41 10.99
CA LYS A 595 18.33 -16.23 12.40
C LYS A 595 17.23 -15.57 13.22
N ILE A 596 17.04 -16.05 14.44
CA ILE A 596 16.25 -15.38 15.48
C ILE A 596 17.18 -15.05 16.65
N ASP A 597 17.34 -13.76 16.93
CA ASP A 597 18.09 -13.26 18.09
C ASP A 597 17.11 -12.64 19.09
N GLY A 598 16.91 -13.29 20.24
CA GLY A 598 16.02 -12.76 21.27
C GLY A 598 16.55 -11.51 21.97
N GLY A 599 17.82 -11.13 21.81
CA GLY A 599 18.40 -10.01 22.55
C GLY A 599 18.66 -10.33 24.02
N LEU A 600 18.57 -9.33 24.91
CA LEU A 600 18.93 -9.48 26.32
C LEU A 600 17.73 -9.87 27.18
N GLY A 601 17.64 -11.09 27.67
CA GLY A 601 16.56 -11.50 28.58
C GLY A 601 16.32 -12.99 28.55
N VAL A 602 15.14 -13.40 29.00
CA VAL A 602 14.60 -14.75 28.80
C VAL A 602 13.58 -14.67 27.68
N ASN A 603 13.98 -15.10 26.49
CA ASN A 603 13.18 -14.92 25.28
C ASN A 603 12.57 -16.25 24.83
N THR A 604 11.35 -16.20 24.28
CA THR A 604 10.60 -17.39 23.88
C THR A 604 10.09 -17.22 22.45
N VAL A 605 10.19 -18.28 21.64
CA VAL A 605 9.41 -18.40 20.40
C VAL A 605 8.10 -19.09 20.76
N SER A 606 6.95 -18.48 20.47
CA SER A 606 5.66 -18.95 21.00
C SER A 606 4.57 -19.07 19.94
N GLY A 607 3.85 -20.20 19.99
CA GLY A 607 2.65 -20.48 19.22
C GLY A 607 1.38 -19.81 19.74
N THR A 608 0.28 -20.10 19.06
CA THR A 608 -1.07 -19.63 19.33
C THR A 608 -1.81 -20.53 20.33
N GLN A 609 -3.14 -20.42 20.35
CA GLN A 609 -4.04 -21.29 21.10
C GLN A 609 -4.70 -22.35 20.20
N TYR A 610 -4.20 -22.47 18.97
CA TYR A 610 -4.66 -23.39 17.95
C TYR A 610 -3.49 -24.26 17.52
N ASN A 611 -3.74 -25.25 16.65
CA ASN A 611 -2.67 -26.09 16.13
C ASN A 611 -1.69 -25.26 15.28
N ASP A 612 -0.46 -25.17 15.75
CA ASP A 612 0.61 -24.44 15.09
C ASP A 612 1.59 -25.38 14.37
N THR A 613 2.35 -24.82 13.45
CA THR A 613 3.50 -25.50 12.85
C THR A 613 4.69 -24.56 12.89
N ILE A 614 5.70 -24.92 13.69
CA ILE A 614 6.91 -24.15 13.96
C ILE A 614 8.09 -25.01 13.50
N ASP A 615 8.65 -24.70 12.34
CA ASP A 615 9.80 -25.39 11.76
C ASP A 615 11.03 -24.47 11.76
N LEU A 616 11.90 -24.65 12.74
CA LEU A 616 13.12 -23.88 12.94
C LEU A 616 14.36 -24.60 12.43
N SER A 617 14.20 -25.70 11.67
CA SER A 617 15.33 -26.54 11.21
C SER A 617 16.33 -25.81 10.32
N GLY A 618 15.90 -24.71 9.68
CA GLY A 618 16.73 -23.82 8.88
C GLY A 618 17.25 -22.57 9.60
N THR A 619 16.85 -22.36 10.87
CA THR A 619 17.00 -21.09 11.57
C THR A 619 17.97 -21.21 12.74
N GLU A 620 18.96 -20.32 12.83
CA GLU A 620 19.85 -20.20 13.98
C GLU A 620 19.15 -19.45 15.12
N LEU A 621 19.03 -20.09 16.29
CA LEU A 621 18.47 -19.46 17.49
C LEU A 621 19.58 -18.93 18.39
N ILE A 622 19.52 -17.64 18.71
CA ILE A 622 20.45 -16.98 19.64
C ILE A 622 19.64 -16.27 20.73
N ASN A 623 20.07 -16.44 21.98
CA ASN A 623 19.40 -15.86 23.16
C ASN A 623 17.91 -16.25 23.28
N ILE A 624 17.53 -17.39 22.72
CA ILE A 624 16.20 -17.99 22.90
C ILE A 624 16.30 -19.01 24.03
N ALA A 625 15.45 -18.88 25.04
CA ALA A 625 15.41 -19.75 26.19
C ALA A 625 14.60 -21.03 25.92
N ASN A 626 13.49 -20.91 25.18
CA ASN A 626 12.64 -22.04 24.80
C ASN A 626 11.76 -21.73 23.57
N ILE A 627 11.25 -22.80 22.97
CA ILE A 627 10.20 -22.83 21.96
C ILE A 627 8.95 -23.39 22.64
N ASP A 628 7.82 -22.69 22.58
CA ASP A 628 6.56 -23.04 23.26
C ASP A 628 5.41 -23.09 22.26
N GLY A 629 4.82 -24.27 22.03
CA GLY A 629 3.66 -24.45 21.15
C GLY A 629 2.39 -23.80 21.67
N GLY A 630 2.22 -23.70 22.99
CA GLY A 630 1.05 -23.10 23.62
C GLY A 630 -0.09 -24.09 23.81
N VAL A 631 -1.24 -23.86 23.18
CA VAL A 631 -2.39 -24.77 23.26
C VAL A 631 -2.73 -25.21 21.85
N GLY A 632 -2.92 -26.50 21.62
CA GLY A 632 -3.13 -26.99 20.27
C GLY A 632 -2.60 -28.41 20.14
N ASN A 633 -2.77 -29.00 18.97
CA ASN A 633 -1.96 -30.15 18.58
C ASN A 633 -0.88 -29.63 17.65
N ASP A 634 0.27 -29.33 18.21
CA ASP A 634 1.31 -28.54 17.56
C ASP A 634 2.35 -29.44 16.91
N VAL A 635 2.97 -28.92 15.85
CA VAL A 635 4.10 -29.58 15.17
C VAL A 635 5.31 -28.66 15.28
N ILE A 636 6.26 -29.04 16.12
CA ILE A 636 7.46 -28.25 16.41
C ILE A 636 8.69 -29.03 15.93
N THR A 637 9.54 -28.38 15.17
CA THR A 637 10.89 -28.84 14.83
C THR A 637 11.87 -27.77 15.28
N GLY A 638 12.80 -28.14 16.16
CA GLY A 638 13.86 -27.25 16.62
C GLY A 638 14.90 -26.95 15.54
N SER A 639 15.91 -26.22 15.97
CA SER A 639 17.04 -25.76 15.17
C SER A 639 18.14 -26.82 15.06
N ALA A 640 19.33 -26.39 14.65
CA ALA A 640 20.56 -27.21 14.72
C ALA A 640 21.37 -26.95 16.01
N GLY A 641 20.84 -26.13 16.92
CA GLY A 641 21.40 -25.84 18.24
C GLY A 641 20.81 -26.73 19.33
N ASN A 642 21.14 -26.44 20.58
CA ASN A 642 20.55 -27.16 21.71
C ASN A 642 19.27 -26.43 22.14
N ASP A 643 18.13 -27.04 21.88
CA ASP A 643 16.83 -26.41 22.04
C ASP A 643 16.07 -26.93 23.26
N ILE A 644 15.30 -26.04 23.88
CA ILE A 644 14.30 -26.42 24.89
C ILE A 644 12.94 -26.27 24.24
N ILE A 645 12.22 -27.38 24.08
CA ILE A 645 10.93 -27.44 23.39
C ILE A 645 9.85 -27.79 24.41
N VAL A 646 8.80 -26.97 24.46
CA VAL A 646 7.58 -27.18 25.23
C VAL A 646 6.44 -27.31 24.23
N GLY A 647 5.82 -28.49 24.14
CA GLY A 647 4.65 -28.68 23.28
C GLY A 647 3.47 -27.84 23.75
N GLY A 648 3.18 -27.93 25.06
CA GLY A 648 2.10 -27.18 25.67
C GLY A 648 0.93 -28.11 25.99
N ALA A 649 -0.30 -27.65 25.77
CA ALA A 649 -1.49 -28.47 26.02
C ALA A 649 -2.08 -29.00 24.72
N GLY A 650 -2.22 -30.32 24.62
CA GLY A 650 -2.74 -31.02 23.45
C GLY A 650 -1.76 -32.07 22.95
N SER A 651 -2.08 -32.74 21.85
CA SER A 651 -1.27 -33.88 21.38
C SER A 651 -0.26 -33.42 20.35
N ASP A 652 0.98 -33.22 20.81
CA ASP A 652 2.00 -32.54 20.03
C ASP A 652 2.96 -33.50 19.34
N VAL A 653 3.58 -33.00 18.28
CA VAL A 653 4.68 -33.66 17.58
C VAL A 653 5.91 -32.78 17.73
N LEU A 654 6.87 -33.26 18.49
CA LEU A 654 8.07 -32.50 18.86
C LEU A 654 9.31 -33.19 18.29
N ALA A 655 10.04 -32.48 17.45
CA ALA A 655 11.33 -32.90 16.91
C ALA A 655 12.43 -31.93 17.37
N GLY A 656 13.51 -32.45 17.94
CA GLY A 656 14.64 -31.66 18.45
C GLY A 656 15.44 -31.04 17.32
N GLY A 657 15.87 -31.88 16.38
CA GLY A 657 16.68 -31.47 15.25
C GLY A 657 18.10 -31.98 15.40
N ALA A 658 19.10 -31.12 15.24
CA ALA A 658 20.47 -31.49 15.59
C ALA A 658 20.88 -30.71 16.83
N GLY A 659 21.67 -31.29 17.72
CA GLY A 659 21.99 -30.66 19.00
C GLY A 659 21.54 -31.53 20.16
N ASP A 660 21.91 -31.15 21.38
CA ASP A 660 21.45 -31.85 22.58
C ASP A 660 20.16 -31.16 23.06
N ASP A 661 19.00 -31.72 22.71
CA ASP A 661 17.70 -31.07 22.88
C ASP A 661 16.99 -31.53 24.16
N THR A 662 16.10 -30.68 24.68
CA THR A 662 15.29 -30.95 25.86
C THR A 662 13.81 -30.73 25.58
N PHE A 663 13.01 -31.80 25.62
CA PHE A 663 11.55 -31.75 25.60
C PHE A 663 11.03 -31.58 27.03
N GLN A 664 10.59 -30.39 27.38
CA GLN A 664 10.13 -30.08 28.73
C GLN A 664 8.63 -30.34 28.86
N ILE A 665 8.27 -31.21 29.80
CA ILE A 665 6.90 -31.54 30.15
C ILE A 665 6.42 -30.62 31.26
N ASN A 666 5.32 -29.92 31.01
CA ASN A 666 4.64 -29.15 32.03
C ASN A 666 3.51 -30.00 32.61
N GLY A 667 3.55 -30.32 33.91
CA GLY A 667 2.62 -31.23 34.61
C GLY A 667 1.12 -30.87 34.58
N THR A 668 0.71 -29.89 33.78
CA THR A 668 -0.69 -29.59 33.45
C THR A 668 -1.20 -30.26 32.18
N ASP A 669 -0.31 -30.70 31.28
CA ASP A 669 -0.77 -31.39 30.08
C ASP A 669 -1.29 -32.80 30.40
N THR A 670 -2.37 -33.17 29.72
CA THR A 670 -3.08 -34.44 29.89
C THR A 670 -3.18 -35.22 28.59
N ALA A 671 -2.65 -34.67 27.50
CA ALA A 671 -2.69 -35.26 26.18
C ALA A 671 -1.44 -36.12 25.93
N TYR A 672 -1.28 -36.61 24.70
CA TYR A 672 -0.27 -37.59 24.33
C TYR A 672 0.64 -37.04 23.26
N ASP A 673 1.91 -36.92 23.60
CA ASP A 673 2.90 -36.31 22.72
C ASP A 673 3.74 -37.37 22.01
N ARG A 674 4.29 -36.95 20.87
CA ARG A 674 5.26 -37.73 20.11
C ARG A 674 6.59 -36.99 20.08
N PHE A 675 7.61 -37.62 20.64
CA PHE A 675 8.97 -37.10 20.74
C PHE A 675 9.90 -37.74 19.70
N GLN A 676 10.74 -36.91 19.10
CA GLN A 676 11.80 -37.31 18.18
C GLN A 676 13.05 -36.47 18.47
N GLY A 677 14.06 -37.03 19.14
CA GLY A 677 15.29 -36.30 19.47
C GLY A 677 16.13 -35.92 18.25
N ASP A 678 16.11 -36.77 17.23
CA ASP A 678 16.98 -36.71 16.06
C ASP A 678 18.49 -36.86 16.41
N ALA A 679 19.32 -35.85 16.17
CA ALA A 679 20.78 -36.00 16.21
C ALA A 679 21.43 -35.24 17.37
N GLY A 680 21.63 -35.93 18.49
CA GLY A 680 22.45 -35.45 19.60
C GLY A 680 22.25 -36.31 20.82
N TYR A 681 22.30 -35.71 22.00
CA TYR A 681 21.86 -36.33 23.25
C TYR A 681 20.60 -35.64 23.75
N ASP A 682 19.46 -36.31 23.58
CA ASP A 682 18.14 -35.70 23.75
C ASP A 682 17.46 -36.19 25.01
N VAL A 683 16.74 -35.28 25.67
CA VAL A 683 16.15 -35.51 26.99
C VAL A 683 14.68 -35.12 27.01
N ILE A 684 13.81 -36.02 27.47
CA ILE A 684 12.47 -35.62 27.96
C ILE A 684 12.61 -35.29 29.44
N GLN A 685 12.18 -34.10 29.86
CA GLN A 685 12.37 -33.58 31.21
C GLN A 685 11.04 -33.19 31.87
N GLY A 686 10.73 -33.84 33.00
CA GLY A 686 9.66 -33.46 33.93
C GLY A 686 10.04 -32.29 34.84
N GLY A 687 9.05 -31.75 35.54
CA GLY A 687 9.15 -30.57 36.37
C GLY A 687 9.29 -30.85 37.88
N GLU A 688 8.72 -29.94 38.67
CA GLU A 688 8.52 -30.16 40.10
C GLU A 688 7.18 -30.86 40.33
N GLY A 689 7.18 -32.01 40.99
CA GLY A 689 5.96 -32.76 41.32
C GLY A 689 5.89 -34.11 40.60
N ASP A 690 4.73 -34.76 40.71
CA ASP A 690 4.49 -36.04 40.07
C ASP A 690 4.12 -35.78 38.59
N ASP A 691 4.98 -36.17 37.67
CA ASP A 691 4.79 -36.01 36.23
C ASP A 691 4.34 -37.32 35.56
N VAL A 692 3.47 -37.20 34.56
CA VAL A 692 3.06 -38.31 33.70
C VAL A 692 3.51 -38.01 32.28
N ILE A 693 4.58 -38.67 31.83
CA ILE A 693 5.04 -38.61 30.45
C ILE A 693 4.15 -39.52 29.62
N ARG A 694 3.21 -38.92 28.88
CA ARG A 694 2.20 -39.63 28.10
C ARG A 694 2.66 -39.83 26.68
N VAL A 695 2.73 -41.08 26.24
CA VAL A 695 3.17 -41.47 24.89
C VAL A 695 2.22 -42.50 24.31
N ASN A 696 1.87 -42.37 23.02
CA ASN A 696 1.12 -43.40 22.30
C ASN A 696 2.02 -44.35 21.49
N SER A 697 3.22 -43.87 21.14
CA SER A 697 4.19 -44.56 20.32
C SER A 697 5.57 -43.97 20.60
N PHE A 698 6.32 -44.61 21.48
CA PHE A 698 7.73 -44.31 21.74
C PHE A 698 8.54 -45.49 21.24
N THR A 699 9.35 -45.30 20.20
CA THR A 699 10.06 -46.42 19.56
C THR A 699 11.54 -46.12 19.48
N GLY A 700 12.37 -47.09 19.09
CA GLY A 700 13.78 -46.79 18.73
C GLY A 700 13.97 -45.73 17.63
N ALA A 701 12.91 -45.30 16.93
CA ALA A 701 12.95 -44.15 16.02
C ALA A 701 12.72 -42.79 16.70
N SER A 702 12.31 -42.77 17.98
CA SER A 702 12.17 -41.55 18.79
C SER A 702 13.52 -40.94 19.15
N THR A 703 14.61 -41.73 19.13
CA THR A 703 15.99 -41.26 19.34
C THR A 703 16.14 -40.30 20.53
N VAL A 704 15.44 -40.58 21.64
CA VAL A 704 15.60 -39.85 22.89
C VAL A 704 16.43 -40.73 23.82
N GLU A 705 17.61 -40.26 24.19
CA GLU A 705 18.57 -41.02 24.99
C GLU A 705 18.20 -41.03 26.48
N LYS A 706 17.42 -40.05 26.96
CA LYS A 706 17.04 -39.99 28.39
C LYS A 706 15.62 -39.48 28.62
N ILE A 707 14.94 -40.09 29.58
CA ILE A 707 13.72 -39.54 30.20
C ILE A 707 14.03 -39.28 31.67
N ASP A 708 13.99 -38.02 32.09
CA ASP A 708 14.16 -37.59 33.47
C ASP A 708 12.85 -37.02 34.01
N GLY A 709 12.15 -37.76 34.86
CA GLY A 709 10.88 -37.31 35.43
C GLY A 709 11.01 -36.14 36.42
N GLY A 710 12.22 -35.73 36.81
CA GLY A 710 12.39 -34.67 37.80
C GLY A 710 12.01 -35.10 39.23
N LEU A 711 11.52 -34.16 40.04
CA LEU A 711 11.25 -34.41 41.47
C LEU A 711 9.82 -34.90 41.69
N GLY A 712 9.63 -36.18 41.99
CA GLY A 712 8.29 -36.69 42.32
C GLY A 712 8.20 -38.18 42.08
N VAL A 713 6.97 -38.66 41.90
CA VAL A 713 6.65 -40.03 41.51
C VAL A 713 6.18 -39.99 40.07
N ASN A 714 7.11 -40.20 39.14
CA ASN A 714 6.86 -39.98 37.73
C ASN A 714 6.56 -41.27 36.99
N THR A 715 5.69 -41.22 35.99
CA THR A 715 5.23 -42.39 35.24
C THR A 715 5.36 -42.14 33.74
N VAL A 716 5.84 -43.12 32.99
CA VAL A 716 5.65 -43.17 31.53
C VAL A 716 4.36 -43.94 31.27
N SER A 717 3.41 -43.36 30.53
CA SER A 717 2.05 -43.91 30.42
C SER A 717 1.54 -43.96 28.98
N GLY A 718 0.95 -45.10 28.63
CA GLY A 718 0.21 -45.35 27.40
C GLY A 718 -1.20 -44.74 27.37
N THR A 719 -1.86 -44.96 26.26
CA THR A 719 -3.23 -44.56 25.97
C THR A 719 -4.25 -45.59 26.49
N GLN A 720 -5.48 -45.50 25.99
CA GLN A 720 -6.53 -46.49 26.19
C GLN A 720 -6.66 -47.46 24.99
N TYR A 721 -5.68 -47.42 24.10
CA TYR A 721 -5.57 -48.21 22.89
C TYR A 721 -4.25 -48.95 22.91
N ASN A 722 -4.03 -49.84 21.92
CA ASN A 722 -2.77 -50.56 21.81
C ASN A 722 -1.59 -49.61 21.58
N ASP A 723 -0.66 -49.58 22.53
CA ASP A 723 0.53 -48.74 22.48
C ASP A 723 1.80 -49.54 22.17
N THR A 724 2.84 -48.82 21.76
CA THR A 724 4.19 -49.38 21.61
C THR A 724 5.18 -48.46 22.30
N ILE A 725 5.78 -48.95 23.38
CA ILE A 725 6.74 -48.22 24.22
C ILE A 725 8.03 -49.03 24.26
N ASP A 726 9.05 -48.59 23.53
CA ASP A 726 10.37 -49.22 23.47
C ASP A 726 11.41 -48.27 24.05
N LEU A 727 11.78 -48.52 25.31
CA LEU A 727 12.75 -47.76 26.08
C LEU A 727 14.13 -48.42 26.10
N SER A 728 14.36 -49.44 25.26
CA SER A 728 15.61 -50.22 25.29
C SER A 728 16.87 -49.40 24.95
N GLY A 729 16.70 -48.25 24.29
CA GLY A 729 17.75 -47.28 23.99
C GLY A 729 17.78 -46.05 24.91
N THR A 730 16.92 -46.00 25.93
CA THR A 730 16.63 -44.79 26.71
C THR A 730 16.97 -45.00 28.18
N GLU A 731 17.76 -44.09 28.75
CA GLU A 731 18.03 -44.04 30.19
C GLU A 731 16.81 -43.45 30.92
N LEU A 732 16.29 -44.17 31.92
CA LEU A 732 15.22 -43.68 32.77
C LEU A 732 15.79 -43.15 34.09
N ALA A 733 15.56 -41.87 34.36
CA ALA A 733 15.92 -41.21 35.61
C ALA A 733 14.66 -40.69 36.29
N ASN A 734 14.54 -40.93 37.60
CA ASN A 734 13.39 -40.50 38.41
C ASN A 734 12.03 -40.98 37.87
N ILE A 735 11.99 -42.08 37.11
CA ILE A 735 10.76 -42.75 36.68
C ILE A 735 10.45 -43.89 37.65
N ALA A 736 9.22 -43.92 38.14
CA ALA A 736 8.77 -44.89 39.12
C ALA A 736 8.05 -46.10 38.49
N ASN A 737 7.42 -45.92 37.32
CA ASN A 737 6.66 -46.96 36.63
C ASN A 737 6.53 -46.66 35.12
N ILE A 738 6.42 -47.71 34.32
CA ILE A 738 5.96 -47.70 32.93
C ILE A 738 4.60 -48.41 32.88
N ASP A 739 3.55 -47.70 32.49
CA ASP A 739 2.16 -48.17 32.50
C ASP A 739 1.59 -48.22 31.08
N GLY A 740 1.22 -49.41 30.59
CA GLY A 740 0.54 -49.59 29.30
C GLY A 740 -0.89 -49.04 29.32
N GLY A 741 -1.61 -49.26 30.42
CA GLY A 741 -2.96 -48.77 30.60
C GLY A 741 -4.01 -49.77 30.11
N VAL A 742 -4.78 -49.40 29.08
CA VAL A 742 -5.80 -50.28 28.49
C VAL A 742 -5.42 -50.50 27.03
N GLY A 743 -5.39 -51.74 26.56
CA GLY A 743 -4.94 -52.02 25.22
C GLY A 743 -4.29 -53.38 25.14
N ASN A 744 -3.86 -53.77 23.94
CA ASN A 744 -2.89 -54.85 23.83
C ASN A 744 -1.54 -54.19 23.56
N ASP A 745 -0.77 -53.98 24.62
CA ASP A 745 0.38 -53.10 24.61
C ASP A 745 1.67 -53.88 24.38
N VAL A 746 2.63 -53.22 23.73
CA VAL A 746 3.98 -53.76 23.52
C VAL A 746 4.96 -52.86 24.23
N ILE A 747 5.48 -53.32 25.36
CA ILE A 747 6.38 -52.53 26.21
C ILE A 747 7.73 -53.23 26.32
N THR A 748 8.80 -52.51 26.02
CA THR A 748 10.18 -52.91 26.30
C THR A 748 10.79 -51.88 27.24
N GLY A 749 11.29 -52.34 28.39
CA GLY A 749 11.98 -51.55 29.39
C GLY A 749 13.35 -51.05 28.93
N SER A 750 13.99 -50.32 29.84
CA SER A 750 15.35 -49.81 29.73
C SER A 750 16.38 -50.91 30.04
N ALA A 751 17.65 -50.53 30.21
CA ALA A 751 18.69 -51.43 30.70
C ALA A 751 18.90 -51.34 32.23
N GLY A 752 18.01 -50.61 32.93
CA GLY A 752 17.99 -50.48 34.38
C GLY A 752 16.89 -51.33 35.02
N ASP A 753 16.75 -51.23 36.35
CA ASP A 753 15.70 -51.94 37.08
C ASP A 753 14.34 -51.28 36.83
N ASP A 754 13.48 -51.90 36.03
CA ASP A 754 12.21 -51.35 35.59
C ASP A 754 11.00 -51.91 36.36
N LEU A 755 9.96 -51.09 36.52
CA LEU A 755 8.60 -51.55 36.83
C LEU A 755 7.74 -51.34 35.59
N ILE A 756 7.17 -52.42 35.08
CA ILE A 756 6.33 -52.42 33.89
C ILE A 756 4.98 -53.04 34.23
N SER A 757 3.90 -52.29 34.01
CA SER A 757 2.52 -52.74 34.12
C SER A 757 1.87 -52.75 32.74
N GLY A 758 1.32 -53.88 32.30
CA GLY A 758 0.54 -54.01 31.06
C GLY A 758 -0.84 -53.38 31.23
N GLY A 759 -1.58 -53.84 32.23
CA GLY A 759 -2.88 -53.28 32.60
C GLY A 759 -4.04 -54.14 32.08
N ASP A 760 -4.99 -53.54 31.37
CA ASP A 760 -6.13 -54.25 30.81
C ASP A 760 -5.88 -54.62 29.33
N GLY A 761 -5.78 -55.91 29.03
CA GLY A 761 -5.73 -56.45 27.67
C GLY A 761 -4.65 -57.51 27.52
N SER A 762 -4.32 -57.92 26.29
CA SER A 762 -3.32 -58.98 26.07
C SER A 762 -1.98 -58.35 25.71
N ASP A 763 -1.13 -58.21 26.72
CA ASP A 763 0.07 -57.39 26.66
C ASP A 763 1.32 -58.20 26.38
N SER A 764 2.34 -57.52 25.83
CA SER A 764 3.66 -58.08 25.54
C SER A 764 4.71 -57.24 26.23
N LEU A 765 5.18 -57.70 27.39
CA LEU A 765 6.13 -56.98 28.23
C LEU A 765 7.52 -57.60 28.14
N LYS A 766 8.54 -56.75 28.06
CA LYS A 766 9.94 -57.15 28.08
C LYS A 766 10.75 -56.25 29.01
N GLY A 767 11.35 -56.81 30.07
CA GLY A 767 12.20 -56.07 31.02
C GLY A 767 13.49 -55.58 30.38
N SER A 768 14.39 -56.52 30.08
CA SER A 768 15.68 -56.40 29.36
C SER A 768 16.87 -56.72 30.28
N ASP A 769 17.73 -55.76 30.61
CA ASP A 769 18.78 -55.97 31.59
C ASP A 769 18.35 -55.21 32.85
N GLY A 770 18.49 -55.79 34.04
CA GLY A 770 17.99 -55.16 35.26
C GLY A 770 17.36 -56.20 36.18
N ASN A 771 16.98 -55.81 37.40
CA ASN A 771 16.07 -56.60 38.23
C ASN A 771 14.67 -56.03 38.08
N ASP A 772 13.93 -56.58 37.14
CA ASP A 772 12.67 -56.00 36.66
C ASP A 772 11.45 -56.59 37.38
N VAL A 773 10.40 -55.79 37.43
CA VAL A 773 9.08 -56.21 37.87
C VAL A 773 8.11 -56.04 36.70
N LEU A 774 7.58 -57.16 36.21
CA LEU A 774 6.67 -57.23 35.08
C LEU A 774 5.29 -57.71 35.57
N GLN A 775 4.28 -56.85 35.46
CA GLN A 775 2.89 -57.16 35.80
C GLN A 775 2.03 -57.16 34.52
N GLY A 776 1.50 -58.32 34.10
CA GLY A 776 0.64 -58.47 32.93
C GLY A 776 -0.69 -57.75 33.14
N GLY A 777 -1.47 -58.22 34.12
CA GLY A 777 -2.71 -57.57 34.51
C GLY A 777 -3.92 -58.41 34.13
N LEU A 778 -4.88 -57.87 33.39
CA LEU A 778 -6.05 -58.60 32.91
C LEU A 778 -5.89 -58.99 31.44
N GLY A 779 -5.75 -60.27 31.12
CA GLY A 779 -5.77 -60.73 29.74
C GLY A 779 -4.90 -61.95 29.52
N ASN A 780 -4.36 -62.12 28.31
CA ASN A 780 -3.46 -63.24 28.05
C ASN A 780 -2.11 -62.65 27.68
N ASP A 781 -1.25 -62.54 28.67
CA ASP A 781 -0.07 -61.70 28.60
C ASP A 781 1.16 -62.52 28.24
N THR A 782 2.13 -61.86 27.61
CA THR A 782 3.44 -62.44 27.30
C THR A 782 4.50 -61.60 27.96
N LEU A 783 5.06 -62.10 29.05
CA LEU A 783 6.12 -61.43 29.79
C LEU A 783 7.45 -62.16 29.54
N SER A 784 8.49 -61.40 29.24
CA SER A 784 9.83 -61.95 28.99
C SER A 784 10.93 -61.05 29.51
N ASP A 785 12.10 -61.64 29.76
CA ASP A 785 13.26 -60.88 30.20
C ASP A 785 14.56 -61.48 29.65
N THR A 786 15.69 -60.77 29.75
CA THR A 786 16.99 -61.21 29.26
C THR A 786 18.04 -61.45 30.33
N ALA A 787 18.03 -60.74 31.46
CA ALA A 787 18.94 -60.96 32.58
C ALA A 787 18.38 -60.46 33.91
N GLY A 788 19.05 -60.80 35.02
CA GLY A 788 18.74 -60.31 36.37
C GLY A 788 17.70 -61.12 37.12
N ASN A 789 17.45 -60.75 38.38
CA ASN A 789 16.48 -61.44 39.23
C ASN A 789 15.14 -60.71 39.14
N ASN A 790 14.19 -61.31 38.44
CA ASN A 790 12.97 -60.60 38.02
C ASN A 790 11.71 -61.17 38.67
N LEU A 791 10.69 -60.33 38.83
CA LEU A 791 9.34 -60.72 39.21
C LEU A 791 8.45 -60.71 37.96
N PHE A 792 7.88 -61.86 37.65
CA PHE A 792 6.85 -62.04 36.63
C PHE A 792 5.51 -62.31 37.31
N ASP A 793 4.55 -61.42 37.14
CA ASP A 793 3.17 -61.59 37.60
C ASP A 793 2.23 -61.51 36.39
N GLY A 794 1.71 -62.67 35.94
CA GLY A 794 0.80 -62.74 34.80
C GLY A 794 -0.53 -62.05 35.08
N GLY A 795 -1.00 -62.11 36.33
CA GLY A 795 -2.28 -61.53 36.71
C GLY A 795 -3.44 -62.48 36.42
N ALA A 796 -4.35 -62.13 35.52
CA ALA A 796 -5.54 -62.92 35.23
C ALA A 796 -5.68 -63.24 33.75
N GLY A 797 -5.55 -64.52 33.41
CA GLY A 797 -5.93 -65.13 32.15
C GLY A 797 -4.96 -66.25 31.79
N ALA A 798 -4.62 -66.42 30.52
CA ALA A 798 -3.74 -67.50 30.09
C ALA A 798 -2.40 -66.93 29.64
N ASP A 799 -1.50 -66.82 30.60
CA ASP A 799 -0.28 -66.02 30.46
C ASP A 799 0.91 -66.87 30.06
N LYS A 800 1.88 -66.22 29.44
CA LYS A 800 3.15 -66.82 29.03
C LYS A 800 4.30 -66.04 29.64
N LEU A 801 4.96 -66.68 30.60
CA LEU A 801 6.04 -66.10 31.39
C LEU A 801 7.36 -66.77 31.00
N THR A 802 8.35 -66.00 30.55
CA THR A 802 9.64 -66.52 30.06
C THR A 802 10.81 -65.78 30.71
N GLY A 803 11.46 -66.41 31.69
CA GLY A 803 12.72 -65.93 32.26
C GLY A 803 13.94 -66.29 31.42
N ALA A 804 15.11 -65.86 31.90
CA ALA A 804 16.38 -66.02 31.22
C ALA A 804 17.50 -66.41 32.18
N THR A 805 18.45 -65.52 32.47
CA THR A 805 19.52 -65.78 33.42
C THR A 805 19.30 -64.98 34.69
N GLY A 806 19.24 -65.65 35.83
CA GLY A 806 18.96 -65.04 37.11
C GLY A 806 18.12 -65.97 37.95
N ASN A 807 17.79 -65.58 39.17
CA ASN A 807 16.80 -66.30 39.95
C ASN A 807 15.51 -65.50 39.88
N GLU A 808 14.49 -66.02 39.21
CA GLU A 808 13.24 -65.27 39.01
C GLU A 808 12.10 -65.75 39.94
N LEU A 809 11.10 -64.90 40.16
CA LEU A 809 9.82 -65.27 40.77
C LEU A 809 8.72 -65.22 39.71
N PHE A 810 8.14 -66.37 39.43
CA PHE A 810 7.00 -66.53 38.54
C PHE A 810 5.72 -66.69 39.34
N ILE A 811 4.76 -65.82 39.05
CA ILE A 811 3.37 -65.88 39.47
C ILE A 811 2.55 -65.95 38.19
N GLY A 812 1.96 -67.11 37.92
CA GLY A 812 0.99 -67.25 36.81
C GLY A 812 -0.23 -66.38 37.07
N GLY A 813 -0.78 -66.52 38.28
CA GLY A 813 -1.98 -65.81 38.68
C GLY A 813 -3.22 -66.65 38.41
N ILE A 814 -4.34 -66.02 38.07
CA ILE A 814 -5.59 -66.72 37.83
C ILE A 814 -5.67 -67.12 36.35
N GLY A 815 -5.57 -68.42 36.06
CA GLY A 815 -6.00 -68.99 34.80
C GLY A 815 -5.25 -70.25 34.38
N ASN A 816 -4.64 -70.30 33.20
CA ASN A 816 -3.86 -71.49 32.84
C ASN A 816 -2.59 -71.07 32.13
N ASP A 817 -1.51 -70.99 32.89
CA ASP A 817 -0.33 -70.24 32.47
C ASP A 817 0.76 -71.16 31.96
N THR A 818 1.67 -70.60 31.17
CA THR A 818 2.86 -71.31 30.67
C THR A 818 4.11 -70.61 31.16
N ILE A 819 4.85 -71.26 32.05
CA ILE A 819 6.05 -70.74 32.68
C ILE A 819 7.28 -71.43 32.10
N THR A 820 8.23 -70.64 31.61
CA THR A 820 9.55 -71.09 31.15
C THR A 820 10.61 -70.39 31.99
N THR A 821 11.23 -71.11 32.92
CA THR A 821 11.99 -70.45 33.98
C THR A 821 13.37 -69.95 33.57
N GLY A 822 14.04 -70.59 32.60
CA GLY A 822 15.39 -70.19 32.19
C GLY A 822 16.49 -70.93 32.95
N THR A 823 17.47 -70.22 33.49
CA THR A 823 18.58 -70.76 34.28
C THR A 823 18.74 -70.00 35.59
N GLY A 824 18.72 -70.72 36.71
CA GLY A 824 18.87 -70.17 38.05
C GLY A 824 18.01 -70.98 39.03
N ALA A 825 18.00 -70.54 40.29
CA ALA A 825 17.17 -71.13 41.33
C ALA A 825 15.83 -70.38 41.40
N ASP A 826 14.90 -70.76 40.52
CA ASP A 826 13.69 -69.97 40.27
C ASP A 826 12.58 -70.33 41.27
N ILE A 827 11.74 -69.36 41.63
CA ILE A 827 10.58 -69.55 42.48
C ILE A 827 9.32 -69.52 41.62
N ILE A 828 8.54 -70.59 41.64
CA ILE A 828 7.23 -70.66 40.99
C ILE A 828 6.19 -70.63 42.09
N ALA A 829 5.53 -69.49 42.28
CA ALA A 829 4.51 -69.33 43.30
C ALA A 829 3.13 -69.70 42.75
N PHE A 830 2.35 -70.45 43.54
CA PHE A 830 1.07 -71.00 43.10
C PHE A 830 0.12 -71.16 44.29
N ASN A 831 -1.11 -70.73 44.12
CA ASN A 831 -2.17 -70.73 45.11
C ASN A 831 -3.38 -71.54 44.65
N LYS A 832 -4.29 -71.77 45.58
CA LYS A 832 -5.59 -72.33 45.26
C LYS A 832 -6.40 -71.32 44.45
N GLY A 833 -6.93 -71.74 43.31
CA GLY A 833 -7.69 -70.93 42.38
C GLY A 833 -6.90 -70.41 41.17
N ASP A 834 -5.58 -70.65 41.15
CA ASP A 834 -4.70 -70.22 40.05
C ASP A 834 -4.91 -71.04 38.77
N GLY A 835 -5.53 -72.22 38.87
CA GLY A 835 -5.94 -73.02 37.72
C GLY A 835 -4.90 -74.07 37.31
N GLN A 836 -4.63 -74.22 36.00
CA GLN A 836 -3.85 -75.35 35.47
C GLN A 836 -2.57 -74.90 34.74
N ASP A 837 -1.53 -74.66 35.51
CA ASP A 837 -0.30 -74.09 34.97
C ASP A 837 0.63 -75.16 34.42
N THR A 838 1.39 -74.78 33.40
CA THR A 838 2.41 -75.62 32.76
C THR A 838 3.78 -75.00 32.95
N VAL A 839 4.63 -75.68 33.73
CA VAL A 839 6.04 -75.34 33.84
C VAL A 839 6.81 -76.14 32.80
N VAL A 840 7.42 -75.44 31.85
CA VAL A 840 8.25 -76.01 30.80
C VAL A 840 9.58 -76.47 31.40
N ALA A 841 10.07 -77.63 30.94
CA ALA A 841 11.36 -78.16 31.36
C ALA A 841 12.50 -77.17 31.05
N SER A 842 13.21 -76.73 32.10
CA SER A 842 14.41 -75.88 32.04
C SER A 842 15.66 -76.65 32.46
N ALA A 843 16.84 -76.11 32.17
CA ALA A 843 18.11 -76.74 32.51
C ALA A 843 18.53 -76.33 33.93
N GLY A 844 18.47 -77.28 34.85
CA GLY A 844 18.68 -77.01 36.28
C GLY A 844 17.96 -78.08 37.09
N ALA A 845 18.20 -78.13 38.39
CA ALA A 845 17.47 -78.97 39.34
C ALA A 845 17.52 -78.26 40.70
N ASP A 846 17.04 -77.02 40.69
CA ASP A 846 17.23 -76.00 41.72
C ASP A 846 15.98 -75.14 41.95
N ASN A 847 14.97 -75.24 41.07
CA ASN A 847 13.75 -74.45 41.21
C ASN A 847 12.91 -74.89 42.41
N THR A 848 12.19 -73.93 42.97
CA THR A 848 11.27 -74.14 44.08
C THR A 848 9.86 -73.90 43.62
N LEU A 849 9.00 -74.89 43.83
CA LEU A 849 7.56 -74.70 43.73
C LEU A 849 7.03 -74.25 45.08
N SER A 850 6.53 -73.01 45.17
CA SER A 850 6.07 -72.39 46.42
C SER A 850 4.55 -72.32 46.44
N LEU A 851 3.92 -73.16 47.25
CA LEU A 851 2.47 -73.29 47.31
C LEU A 851 1.83 -72.52 48.48
N GLY A 852 0.63 -71.99 48.29
CA GLY A 852 -0.12 -71.26 49.32
C GLY A 852 -1.64 -71.23 49.14
N GLY A 853 -2.29 -70.16 49.59
CA GLY A 853 -3.67 -69.82 49.24
C GLY A 853 -4.72 -70.77 49.79
N GLY A 854 -4.41 -71.53 50.84
CA GLY A 854 -5.30 -72.56 51.39
C GLY A 854 -5.18 -73.93 50.72
N ILE A 855 -4.12 -74.18 49.95
CA ILE A 855 -3.71 -75.54 49.55
C ILE A 855 -3.35 -76.32 50.82
N GLN A 856 -4.04 -77.45 51.04
CA GLN A 856 -3.83 -78.31 52.21
C GLN A 856 -3.12 -79.60 51.80
N TYR A 857 -2.36 -80.21 52.72
CA TYR A 857 -1.68 -81.49 52.49
C TYR A 857 -2.57 -82.58 51.92
N ALA A 858 -3.84 -82.64 52.34
CA ALA A 858 -4.80 -83.64 51.85
C ALA A 858 -5.16 -83.46 50.36
N GLY A 859 -5.03 -82.24 49.82
CA GLY A 859 -5.28 -81.90 48.43
C GLY A 859 -4.10 -82.21 47.51
N LEU A 860 -2.90 -82.40 48.06
CA LEU A 860 -1.70 -82.69 47.29
C LEU A 860 -1.71 -84.13 46.77
N ALA A 861 -1.67 -84.30 45.45
CA ALA A 861 -1.52 -85.61 44.81
C ALA A 861 -0.70 -85.54 43.51
N MET A 862 0.17 -86.51 43.25
CA MET A 862 0.89 -86.62 41.98
C MET A 862 0.17 -87.55 40.99
N SER A 863 0.25 -87.23 39.71
CA SER A 863 -0.23 -88.08 38.62
C SER A 863 0.69 -87.95 37.39
N LYS A 864 0.63 -88.93 36.49
CA LYS A 864 1.40 -88.93 35.25
C LYS A 864 0.47 -88.91 34.04
N SER A 865 0.72 -88.00 33.11
CA SER A 865 0.03 -87.94 31.82
C SER A 865 1.04 -87.80 30.68
N GLY A 866 1.15 -88.82 29.83
CA GLY A 866 2.18 -88.87 28.79
C GLY A 866 3.60 -88.76 29.38
N ASN A 867 4.34 -87.74 28.96
CA ASN A 867 5.67 -87.42 29.48
C ASN A 867 5.68 -86.41 30.64
N ASN A 868 4.52 -85.95 31.10
CA ASN A 868 4.41 -84.91 32.11
C ASN A 868 4.20 -85.52 33.50
N LEU A 869 4.80 -84.88 34.52
CA LEU A 869 4.44 -85.08 35.92
C LEU A 869 3.45 -83.97 36.30
N ILE A 870 2.38 -84.32 37.00
CA ILE A 870 1.32 -83.38 37.38
C ILE A 870 1.19 -83.41 38.89
N LEU A 871 1.35 -82.25 39.54
CA LEU A 871 0.99 -82.03 40.93
C LEU A 871 -0.41 -81.44 41.00
N ASN A 872 -1.36 -82.22 41.51
CA ASN A 872 -2.71 -81.77 41.81
C ASN A 872 -2.70 -81.10 43.19
N THR A 873 -3.37 -79.96 43.32
CA THR A 873 -3.40 -79.16 44.56
C THR A 873 -4.82 -79.06 45.17
N GLY A 874 -5.84 -79.53 44.45
CA GLY A 874 -7.25 -79.57 44.90
C GLY A 874 -8.16 -78.77 43.97
N ASP A 875 -9.49 -78.98 44.02
CA ASP A 875 -10.50 -78.15 43.33
C ASP A 875 -10.18 -77.72 41.87
N THR A 876 -9.78 -78.70 41.04
CA THR A 876 -9.38 -78.57 39.62
C THR A 876 -8.04 -77.87 39.33
N ASP A 877 -7.37 -77.33 40.34
CA ASP A 877 -6.05 -76.72 40.24
C ASP A 877 -4.93 -77.78 40.13
N GLN A 878 -3.97 -77.53 39.25
CA GLN A 878 -2.80 -78.40 39.07
C GLN A 878 -1.61 -77.66 38.45
N ILE A 879 -0.42 -78.17 38.74
CA ILE A 879 0.82 -77.75 38.07
C ILE A 879 1.35 -78.92 37.25
N ILE A 880 1.48 -78.69 35.94
CA ILE A 880 1.96 -79.64 34.94
C ILE A 880 3.45 -79.35 34.70
N LEU A 881 4.30 -80.23 35.22
CA LEU A 881 5.73 -80.24 34.93
C LEU A 881 5.94 -80.94 33.59
N GLN A 882 6.05 -80.14 32.54
CA GLN A 882 6.06 -80.61 31.17
C GLN A 882 7.33 -81.42 30.89
N ASN A 883 7.18 -82.55 30.17
CA ASN A 883 8.30 -83.37 29.70
C ASN A 883 9.21 -83.94 30.81
N TRP A 884 8.79 -83.94 32.08
CA TRP A 884 9.49 -84.53 33.22
C TRP A 884 10.09 -85.90 32.90
N TYR A 885 9.32 -86.79 32.27
CA TYR A 885 9.73 -88.17 31.98
C TYR A 885 10.51 -88.36 30.68
N SER A 886 10.86 -87.29 29.96
CA SER A 886 11.59 -87.40 28.68
C SER A 886 13.12 -87.37 28.81
N GLY A 887 13.66 -87.04 29.99
CA GLY A 887 15.09 -87.07 30.30
C GLY A 887 15.43 -86.47 31.66
N THR A 888 16.63 -86.74 32.20
CA THR A 888 17.05 -86.27 33.54
C THR A 888 17.29 -84.76 33.64
N THR A 889 17.46 -84.08 32.50
CA THR A 889 17.63 -82.62 32.42
C THR A 889 16.32 -81.86 32.59
N ASN A 890 15.18 -82.54 32.68
CA ASN A 890 13.86 -81.93 32.74
C ASN A 890 13.27 -81.95 34.16
N HIS A 891 14.06 -82.40 35.14
CA HIS A 891 13.69 -82.43 36.55
C HIS A 891 14.09 -81.11 37.21
N SER A 892 13.56 -79.98 36.71
CA SER A 892 13.98 -78.64 37.11
C SER A 892 13.54 -78.25 38.53
N ILE A 893 12.51 -78.89 39.08
CA ILE A 893 12.02 -78.63 40.44
C ILE A 893 12.77 -79.47 41.48
N ALA A 894 13.44 -78.79 42.41
CA ALA A 894 14.16 -79.40 43.54
C ALA A 894 13.38 -79.34 44.85
N ASN A 895 12.77 -78.18 45.12
CA ASN A 895 12.12 -77.92 46.40
C ASN A 895 10.61 -77.72 46.20
N LEU A 896 9.86 -78.17 47.19
CA LEU A 896 8.46 -77.79 47.38
C LEU A 896 8.38 -77.02 48.69
N GLN A 897 8.03 -75.74 48.61
CA GLN A 897 7.70 -74.91 49.76
C GLN A 897 6.18 -74.85 49.92
N LEU A 898 5.67 -74.96 51.13
CA LEU A 898 4.26 -74.76 51.45
C LEU A 898 4.10 -73.70 52.54
N VAL A 899 3.34 -72.66 52.23
CA VAL A 899 2.97 -71.60 53.17
C VAL A 899 1.60 -71.95 53.76
N LEU A 900 1.59 -72.24 55.05
CA LEU A 900 0.39 -72.64 55.78
C LEU A 900 -0.45 -71.43 56.15
N ASP A 901 -1.75 -71.51 55.83
CA ASP A 901 -2.73 -70.55 56.32
C ASP A 901 -2.93 -70.66 57.85
N ALA A 902 -3.62 -69.68 58.44
CA ALA A 902 -3.90 -69.67 59.88
C ALA A 902 -4.78 -70.84 60.38
N GLY A 903 -5.45 -71.56 59.47
CA GLY A 903 -6.29 -72.72 59.78
C GLY A 903 -5.51 -74.04 59.82
N ALA A 904 -4.42 -74.14 59.05
CA ALA A 904 -3.53 -75.29 58.98
C ALA A 904 -2.34 -75.18 59.95
N TYR A 905 -1.84 -73.97 60.19
CA TYR A 905 -0.74 -73.71 61.12
C TYR A 905 -1.16 -73.83 62.59
N ASN A 906 -0.35 -74.53 63.38
CA ASN A 906 -0.49 -74.63 64.83
C ASN A 906 0.90 -74.69 65.50
N ALA A 907 1.37 -73.53 65.99
CA ALA A 907 2.64 -73.37 66.70
C ALA A 907 2.87 -74.38 67.86
N GLY A 908 1.79 -74.92 68.46
CA GLY A 908 1.87 -75.90 69.55
C GLY A 908 1.83 -77.37 69.09
N SER A 909 1.74 -77.64 67.79
CA SER A 909 1.68 -79.00 67.25
C SER A 909 3.00 -79.74 67.46
N THR A 910 2.92 -81.04 67.77
CA THR A 910 4.08 -81.94 67.75
C THR A 910 4.37 -82.51 66.37
N ASP A 911 3.45 -82.34 65.43
CA ASP A 911 3.66 -82.68 64.03
C ASP A 911 4.56 -81.61 63.39
N PRO A 912 5.78 -81.95 62.93
CA PRO A 912 6.69 -80.97 62.33
C PRO A 912 6.11 -80.32 61.08
N LEU A 913 5.12 -80.93 60.42
CA LEU A 913 4.47 -80.38 59.24
C LEU A 913 3.45 -79.27 59.55
N LEU A 914 3.08 -79.07 60.82
CA LEU A 914 2.04 -78.11 61.20
C LEU A 914 2.54 -77.04 62.18
N ASN A 915 3.77 -77.15 62.66
CA ASN A 915 4.27 -76.33 63.77
C ASN A 915 4.97 -75.04 63.36
N GLN A 916 5.21 -74.85 62.06
CA GLN A 916 5.84 -73.67 61.45
C GLN A 916 5.04 -73.22 60.23
N GLN A 917 5.03 -71.91 59.94
CA GLN A 917 4.23 -71.30 58.88
C GLN A 917 4.71 -71.67 57.48
N VAL A 918 6.01 -71.78 57.29
CA VAL A 918 6.63 -72.22 56.03
C VAL A 918 7.21 -73.61 56.23
N GLN A 919 6.99 -74.49 55.26
CA GLN A 919 7.44 -75.89 55.28
C GLN A 919 8.08 -76.26 53.95
N ASP A 920 9.34 -76.71 54.02
CA ASP A 920 10.13 -77.06 52.84
C ASP A 920 10.28 -78.58 52.72
N PHE A 921 10.18 -79.07 51.49
CA PHE A 921 10.25 -80.49 51.16
C PHE A 921 11.16 -80.75 49.97
N ASP A 922 11.82 -81.90 49.96
CA ASP A 922 12.57 -82.43 48.82
C ASP A 922 11.59 -82.94 47.76
N PHE A 923 11.36 -82.13 46.72
CA PHE A 923 10.44 -82.48 45.64
C PHE A 923 10.95 -83.67 44.82
N ALA A 924 12.28 -83.78 44.64
CA ALA A 924 12.87 -84.89 43.91
C ALA A 924 12.64 -86.23 44.63
N LEU A 925 12.67 -86.25 45.97
CA LEU A 925 12.31 -87.43 46.76
C LEU A 925 10.81 -87.74 46.67
N LEU A 926 9.93 -86.72 46.69
CA LEU A 926 8.50 -86.92 46.50
C LEU A 926 8.18 -87.54 45.12
N ALA A 927 8.79 -87.02 44.06
CA ALA A 927 8.65 -87.56 42.70
C ALA A 927 9.20 -88.99 42.59
N GLN A 928 10.34 -89.29 43.23
CA GLN A 928 10.87 -90.65 43.29
C GLN A 928 9.94 -91.64 44.00
N ASN A 929 9.33 -91.21 45.12
CA ASN A 929 8.36 -92.04 45.85
C ASN A 929 7.11 -92.30 45.01
N PHE A 930 6.64 -91.28 44.27
CA PHE A 930 5.55 -91.44 43.30
C PHE A 930 5.91 -92.44 42.20
N ASP A 931 7.10 -92.31 41.61
CA ASP A 931 7.58 -93.21 40.55
C ASP A 931 7.68 -94.66 41.04
N GLN A 932 8.11 -94.88 42.28
CA GLN A 932 8.09 -96.21 42.92
C GLN A 932 6.67 -96.74 43.09
N ALA A 933 5.73 -95.90 43.52
CA ALA A 933 4.32 -96.26 43.65
C ALA A 933 3.68 -96.59 42.30
N LEU A 934 3.98 -95.82 41.25
CA LEU A 934 3.51 -96.03 39.89
C LEU A 934 4.12 -97.30 39.27
N ALA A 935 5.39 -97.59 39.55
CA ALA A 935 6.03 -98.84 39.14
C ALA A 935 5.40 -100.07 39.82
N ALA A 936 4.99 -99.93 41.09
CA ALA A 936 4.28 -100.97 41.83
C ALA A 936 2.82 -101.14 41.36
N ASN A 937 2.17 -100.07 40.92
CA ASN A 937 0.81 -100.07 40.36
C ASN A 937 0.70 -99.21 39.09
N PRO A 938 0.94 -99.79 37.90
CA PRO A 938 0.92 -99.04 36.63
C PRO A 938 -0.45 -98.48 36.22
N THR A 939 -1.53 -98.83 36.93
CA THR A 939 -2.90 -98.31 36.67
C THR A 939 -3.26 -97.12 37.55
N LEU A 940 -2.31 -96.65 38.37
CA LEU A 940 -2.52 -95.56 39.30
C LEU A 940 -2.76 -94.24 38.54
N THR A 941 -3.91 -93.62 38.81
CA THR A 941 -4.34 -92.37 38.17
C THR A 941 -4.02 -91.13 38.99
N SER A 942 -3.82 -91.29 40.30
CA SER A 942 -3.45 -90.23 41.25
C SER A 942 -2.87 -90.86 42.53
N TRP A 943 -1.87 -90.25 43.13
CA TRP A 943 -1.19 -90.71 44.35
C TRP A 943 -1.06 -89.57 45.36
N ASN A 944 -1.74 -89.70 46.49
CA ASN A 944 -1.75 -88.68 47.53
C ASN A 944 -0.39 -88.60 48.25
N LEU A 945 0.12 -87.39 48.49
CA LEU A 945 1.45 -87.19 49.09
C LEU A 945 1.47 -87.38 50.61
N THR A 946 0.33 -87.45 51.30
CA THR A 946 0.23 -87.38 52.78
C THR A 946 1.24 -88.25 53.53
N ASP A 947 1.44 -89.50 53.08
CA ASP A 947 2.35 -90.44 53.76
C ASP A 947 3.85 -90.22 53.42
N SER A 948 4.16 -89.44 52.38
CA SER A 948 5.54 -89.19 51.92
C SER A 948 6.07 -87.81 52.30
N LEU A 949 5.19 -86.85 52.59
CA LEU A 949 5.55 -85.48 53.00
C LEU A 949 6.51 -85.49 54.20
N LEU A 950 6.20 -86.24 55.25
CA LEU A 950 7.06 -86.28 56.45
C LEU A 950 8.46 -86.83 56.15
N SER A 951 8.59 -87.78 55.21
CA SER A 951 9.88 -88.35 54.83
C SER A 951 10.70 -87.43 53.93
N ALA A 952 10.05 -86.53 53.21
CA ALA A 952 10.67 -85.54 52.34
C ALA A 952 10.83 -84.17 53.01
N HIS A 953 10.38 -84.00 54.25
CA HIS A 953 10.50 -82.75 55.00
C HIS A 953 11.97 -82.37 55.23
N LEU A 954 12.34 -81.17 54.78
CA LEU A 954 13.68 -80.62 54.91
C LEU A 954 13.78 -79.71 56.12
N ALA A 955 12.91 -78.71 56.19
CA ALA A 955 12.89 -77.70 57.23
C ALA A 955 11.51 -77.06 57.36
N GLY A 956 11.28 -76.37 58.47
CA GLY A 956 10.21 -75.40 58.60
C GLY A 956 10.79 -74.07 59.06
N SER A 957 10.01 -73.01 58.93
CA SER A 957 10.40 -71.67 59.38
C SER A 957 9.18 -70.80 59.66
N ASP A 958 9.28 -69.94 60.68
CA ASP A 958 8.32 -68.85 60.96
C ASP A 958 8.88 -67.48 60.57
N THR A 959 10.13 -67.41 60.13
CA THR A 959 10.87 -66.13 59.99
C THR A 959 11.58 -65.99 58.66
N ALA A 960 11.51 -66.98 57.78
CA ALA A 960 12.20 -66.99 56.50
C ALA A 960 11.50 -67.90 55.48
N ALA A 961 11.56 -67.56 54.20
CA ALA A 961 11.00 -68.33 53.09
C ALA A 961 11.89 -68.23 51.83
N LEU A 962 11.89 -69.27 51.00
CA LEU A 962 12.39 -69.20 49.63
C LEU A 962 11.48 -68.27 48.81
N GLY A 963 12.09 -67.36 48.05
CA GLY A 963 11.39 -66.23 47.41
C GLY A 963 11.02 -65.09 48.36
N GLY A 964 11.47 -65.18 49.62
CA GLY A 964 11.38 -64.13 50.63
C GLY A 964 9.97 -63.63 50.89
N ASP A 965 9.89 -62.33 51.13
CA ASP A 965 8.64 -61.66 51.43
C ASP A 965 7.64 -61.73 50.27
N LEU A 966 8.08 -61.64 49.01
CA LEU A 966 7.17 -61.63 47.86
C LEU A 966 6.43 -62.97 47.70
N ALA A 967 7.16 -64.09 47.58
CA ALA A 967 6.53 -65.40 47.45
C ALA A 967 5.68 -65.76 48.67
N TYR A 968 6.11 -65.36 49.88
CA TYR A 968 5.33 -65.55 51.10
C TYR A 968 4.03 -64.73 51.12
N GLN A 969 4.08 -63.44 50.76
CA GLN A 969 2.89 -62.58 50.74
C GLN A 969 1.91 -62.99 49.64
N TYR A 970 2.40 -63.34 48.45
CA TYR A 970 1.54 -63.91 47.41
C TYR A 970 0.87 -65.19 47.91
N ASN A 971 1.63 -66.10 48.51
CA ASN A 971 1.09 -67.37 49.00
C ASN A 971 0.15 -67.23 50.21
N LEU A 972 0.20 -66.11 50.93
CA LEU A 972 -0.72 -65.85 52.04
C LEU A 972 -2.00 -65.14 51.57
N ASN A 973 -1.87 -64.19 50.64
CA ASN A 973 -2.92 -63.24 50.31
C ASN A 973 -3.54 -63.44 48.91
N GLY A 974 -2.89 -64.20 48.03
CA GLY A 974 -3.30 -64.40 46.63
C GLY A 974 -2.94 -63.24 45.70
N THR A 975 -2.22 -62.23 46.18
CA THR A 975 -1.87 -61.03 45.41
C THR A 975 -0.67 -60.33 46.05
N LEU A 976 0.10 -59.59 45.24
CA LEU A 976 1.14 -58.67 45.70
C LEU A 976 0.66 -57.20 45.76
N ALA A 977 -0.60 -56.94 45.43
CA ALA A 977 -1.17 -55.60 45.36
C ALA A 977 -0.89 -54.77 46.63
N GLY A 978 -0.34 -53.58 46.42
CA GLY A 978 -0.02 -52.62 47.48
C GLY A 978 1.35 -52.80 48.15
N ILE A 979 2.13 -53.83 47.81
CA ILE A 979 3.56 -53.90 48.17
C ILE A 979 4.30 -52.78 47.44
N GLY A 980 5.19 -52.08 48.14
CA GLY A 980 6.00 -51.02 47.58
C GLY A 980 7.02 -51.55 46.58
N LEU A 981 7.22 -50.84 45.47
CA LEU A 981 8.16 -51.23 44.42
C LEU A 981 9.59 -51.42 44.98
N ALA A 982 10.08 -50.45 45.76
CA ALA A 982 11.40 -50.54 46.36
C ALA A 982 11.56 -51.76 47.27
N SER A 983 10.47 -52.19 47.94
CA SER A 983 10.47 -53.42 48.74
C SER A 983 10.54 -54.65 47.85
N ALA A 984 9.79 -54.70 46.75
CA ALA A 984 9.84 -55.79 45.78
C ALA A 984 11.24 -55.94 45.16
N GLN A 985 11.80 -54.85 44.63
CA GLN A 985 13.15 -54.80 44.07
C GLN A 985 14.23 -55.20 45.08
N THR A 986 14.09 -54.79 46.35
CA THR A 986 15.01 -55.21 47.42
C THR A 986 14.98 -56.72 47.64
N VAL A 987 13.81 -57.35 47.54
CA VAL A 987 13.67 -58.81 47.74
C VAL A 987 14.30 -59.58 46.58
N VAL A 988 13.98 -59.23 45.33
CA VAL A 988 14.52 -59.93 44.15
C VAL A 988 16.01 -59.63 43.93
N GLY A 989 16.45 -58.41 44.21
CA GLY A 989 17.86 -57.99 44.07
C GLY A 989 18.80 -58.51 45.17
N ASP A 990 18.28 -59.14 46.22
CA ASP A 990 19.12 -59.74 47.26
C ASP A 990 19.86 -60.98 46.73
N ALA A 991 21.15 -61.07 47.03
CA ALA A 991 22.05 -62.08 46.48
C ALA A 991 21.70 -63.54 46.87
N THR A 992 20.79 -63.73 47.83
CA THR A 992 20.31 -65.04 48.27
C THR A 992 18.92 -65.41 47.72
N PHE A 993 18.28 -64.50 46.97
CA PHE A 993 16.98 -64.73 46.35
C PHE A 993 16.98 -66.02 45.54
N GLY A 994 15.93 -66.82 45.67
CA GLY A 994 15.80 -68.13 45.00
C GLY A 994 16.66 -69.26 45.58
N ALA A 995 17.92 -68.96 45.93
CA ALA A 995 18.91 -69.96 46.35
C ALA A 995 18.86 -70.30 47.85
N SER A 996 18.34 -69.43 48.71
CA SER A 996 18.21 -69.66 50.15
C SER A 996 17.04 -68.90 50.73
N ALA A 997 16.52 -69.36 51.87
CA ALA A 997 15.39 -68.70 52.52
C ALA A 997 15.81 -67.31 53.03
N GLN A 998 15.10 -66.27 52.60
CA GLN A 998 15.28 -64.88 53.01
C GLN A 998 14.40 -64.56 54.21
N GLN A 999 14.83 -63.63 55.05
CA GLN A 999 14.09 -63.22 56.24
C GLN A 999 12.75 -62.57 55.87
N LEU A 1000 11.69 -62.93 56.58
CA LEU A 1000 10.36 -62.35 56.44
C LEU A 1000 10.19 -61.09 57.30
N HIS A 1001 9.49 -60.11 56.75
CA HIS A 1001 9.13 -58.85 57.39
C HIS A 1001 7.60 -58.70 57.55
N PRO A 1002 7.14 -57.90 58.51
CA PRO A 1002 5.72 -57.54 58.61
C PRO A 1002 5.23 -56.86 57.32
N LEU A 1003 4.03 -57.23 56.85
CA LEU A 1003 3.42 -56.67 55.63
C LEU A 1003 3.41 -55.13 55.63
N ALA A 1004 3.18 -54.49 56.78
CA ALA A 1004 3.18 -53.03 56.89
C ALA A 1004 4.53 -52.37 56.53
N GLU A 1005 5.65 -53.09 56.69
CA GLU A 1005 6.99 -52.61 56.29
C GLU A 1005 7.19 -52.73 54.77
N LEU A 1006 6.56 -53.73 54.14
CA LEU A 1006 6.57 -53.97 52.70
C LEU A 1006 5.65 -53.02 51.94
N GLN A 1007 4.66 -52.42 52.59
CA GLN A 1007 3.70 -51.47 52.00
C GLN A 1007 4.19 -50.01 52.09
N THR A 1008 5.48 -49.80 52.28
CA THR A 1008 6.11 -48.48 52.32
C THR A 1008 6.43 -47.98 50.90
N GLY A 1009 6.63 -46.68 50.73
CA GLY A 1009 6.82 -46.06 49.41
C GLY A 1009 5.51 -45.62 48.74
N THR A 1010 5.67 -44.78 47.71
CA THR A 1010 4.59 -44.18 46.92
C THR A 1010 4.23 -45.03 45.71
N ALA A 1011 5.22 -45.56 44.96
CA ALA A 1011 5.01 -46.55 43.91
C ALA A 1011 4.77 -47.94 44.49
N ARG A 1012 3.75 -48.64 44.00
CA ARG A 1012 3.26 -49.92 44.54
C ARG A 1012 2.81 -50.83 43.42
N LEU A 1013 2.95 -52.14 43.65
CA LEU A 1013 2.46 -53.17 42.76
C LEU A 1013 0.93 -53.15 42.67
N GLY A 1014 0.42 -53.39 41.45
CA GLY A 1014 -1.00 -53.42 41.08
C GLY A 1014 -1.81 -54.54 41.70
#